data_AF-A0A1U7NHM7-F1
#
_entry.id   AF-A0A1U7NHM7-F1
#
_cell.length_a   1.000
_cell.length_b   1.000
_cell.length_c   1.000
_cell.angle_alpha   90.00
_cell.angle_beta   90.00
_cell.angle_gamma   90.00
#
_symmetry.space_group_name_H-M   'P 1'
#
loop_
_entity.id
_entity.type
_entity.pdbx_description
1 polymer ?
#
loop_
_entity_poly.entity_id
_entity_poly.type
_entity_poly.pdbx_seq_one_letter_code
_entity_poly.pdbx_strand_id
1 'polypeptide(L)'
;MIVHLSDLHITEGPSLSVVNQNLLDDIVKEVKARVPKDTEAVAKTAIVIVVTGDIFHQGPKYKIKTLGYKSAYELAEDFFDDLYDSLVDYDIKIYMAPGNHDKSRTKKTETLVDGCRLTMNNQTFNREKMGTFSLTNNTFKENYWSDFKECYLSNSGTGYLELANHILDKFGMKSISETFYLEELKFNDKKYCFVVMDTAWSCIGDKDIKNLMIGDFQIQDLVNRYHEKYPDANTKPDLTFIIAHHPYSFFNGRDEDYLYNQIILPIGFKADFYLCGHVHESKMNNLSTLHHTVTTLSAGIGWPETAIEAPGQSVGGVMGKGQNGMHCYGIYTFNLRENCVDVTIKEVDETAGFTYRSRQSKIGSVTVDDQYHYPINVYDQKCLTISVSNPSLAPGVFLSTELMNAIQKYVHGLTDLHKQVDELIDSYQTAITIEVMDLYKRQINYNSINRRKIKKLSALSDALYDRKTGPILIDAVNDNKPGSIGIEIEEFLYSDKVNAVVGRIFEAYLNELNNIYKLFFLNIIGSTDPKFKLRVHFRMIESKYLTNYSSSTGIKYKPINWKTSGSDEYACEPSGLDYGDLLKESFDSGNALIFTANANQVKIGPNKRWKDFITISLKKNWNTLILANLVLPVLTFGVSVTDESGQSLLKVLELFDFSEIVSMHLDQYRSFLDTRINDISFISTLT
;
A
#
# COMPACT_ATOMS: atom_id res chain seq x y z
N MET A 1 -10.45 -12.05 -14.75
CA MET A 1 -11.40 -10.94 -14.61
C MET A 1 -12.75 -11.53 -14.22
N ILE A 2 -13.40 -10.99 -13.18
CA ILE A 2 -14.76 -11.36 -12.76
C ILE A 2 -15.69 -10.17 -13.02
N VAL A 3 -16.82 -10.41 -13.68
CA VAL A 3 -17.96 -9.48 -13.78
C VAL A 3 -19.02 -9.97 -12.80
N HIS A 4 -19.39 -9.13 -11.83
CA HIS A 4 -20.30 -9.48 -10.75
C HIS A 4 -21.64 -8.76 -10.92
N LEU A 5 -22.68 -9.55 -11.16
CA LEU A 5 -24.06 -9.13 -11.37
C LEU A 5 -24.93 -9.64 -10.22
N SER A 6 -25.87 -8.82 -9.78
CA SER A 6 -26.86 -9.19 -8.77
C SER A 6 -28.08 -8.28 -8.90
N ASP A 7 -29.22 -8.73 -8.36
CA ASP A 7 -30.42 -7.90 -8.20
C ASP A 7 -30.87 -7.30 -9.54
N LEU A 8 -30.83 -8.13 -10.61
CA LEU A 8 -31.21 -7.71 -11.97
C LEU A 8 -32.71 -7.38 -12.07
N HIS A 9 -33.52 -8.01 -11.23
CA HIS A 9 -34.96 -7.81 -11.10
C HIS A 9 -35.68 -7.64 -12.46
N ILE A 10 -35.45 -8.57 -13.38
CA ILE A 10 -36.11 -8.60 -14.69
C ILE A 10 -37.61 -8.83 -14.47
N THR A 11 -38.44 -7.99 -15.10
CA THR A 11 -39.91 -8.03 -15.06
C THR A 11 -40.48 -8.41 -16.43
N GLU A 12 -41.76 -8.78 -16.48
CA GLU A 12 -42.47 -8.91 -17.76
C GLU A 12 -42.53 -7.57 -18.51
N GLY A 13 -42.47 -7.63 -19.84
CA GLY A 13 -42.38 -6.43 -20.68
C GLY A 13 -42.37 -6.74 -22.17
N PRO A 14 -42.54 -5.74 -23.04
CA PRO A 14 -42.35 -5.91 -24.48
C PRO A 14 -40.88 -6.20 -24.85
N SER A 15 -39.94 -5.74 -24.03
CA SER A 15 -38.48 -5.88 -24.16
C SER A 15 -37.82 -5.75 -22.78
N LEU A 16 -36.48 -5.89 -22.72
CA LEU A 16 -35.70 -5.52 -21.54
C LEU A 16 -35.95 -4.07 -21.15
N SER A 17 -35.84 -3.77 -19.85
CA SER A 17 -35.83 -2.40 -19.34
C SER A 17 -34.62 -1.64 -19.89
N VAL A 18 -34.71 -0.31 -19.95
CA VAL A 18 -33.60 0.55 -20.43
C VAL A 18 -32.32 0.30 -19.62
N VAL A 19 -32.44 0.18 -18.30
CA VAL A 19 -31.31 -0.11 -17.40
C VAL A 19 -30.68 -1.47 -17.73
N ASN A 20 -31.48 -2.52 -17.93
CA ASN A 20 -30.95 -3.86 -18.22
C ASN A 20 -30.30 -3.92 -19.61
N GLN A 21 -30.85 -3.23 -20.61
CA GLN A 21 -30.20 -3.13 -21.92
C GLN A 21 -28.86 -2.37 -21.82
N ASN A 22 -28.84 -1.22 -21.15
CA ASN A 22 -27.63 -0.43 -20.97
C ASN A 22 -26.56 -1.17 -20.15
N LEU A 23 -26.98 -2.01 -19.20
CA LEU A 23 -26.08 -2.86 -18.42
C LEU A 23 -25.38 -3.87 -19.32
N LEU A 24 -26.11 -4.56 -20.18
CA LEU A 24 -25.57 -5.50 -21.15
C LEU A 24 -24.53 -4.82 -22.03
N ASP A 25 -24.91 -3.68 -22.63
CA ASP A 25 -24.05 -2.92 -23.53
C ASP A 25 -22.77 -2.43 -22.84
N ASP A 26 -22.87 -1.94 -21.59
CA ASP A 26 -21.71 -1.48 -20.82
C ASP A 26 -20.80 -2.64 -20.40
N ILE A 27 -21.33 -3.80 -19.98
CA ILE A 27 -20.52 -5.00 -19.70
C ILE A 27 -19.72 -5.41 -20.94
N VAL A 28 -20.37 -5.48 -22.10
CA VAL A 28 -19.73 -5.85 -23.37
C VAL A 28 -18.60 -4.88 -23.72
N LYS A 29 -18.86 -3.58 -23.57
CA LYS A 29 -17.86 -2.52 -23.77
C LYS A 29 -16.67 -2.67 -22.82
N GLU A 30 -16.92 -2.87 -21.53
CA GLU A 30 -15.91 -2.96 -20.47
C GLU A 30 -15.05 -4.23 -20.58
N VAL A 31 -15.63 -5.36 -21.02
CA VAL A 31 -14.89 -6.59 -21.34
C VAL A 31 -13.97 -6.37 -22.55
N LYS A 32 -14.52 -5.87 -23.66
CA LYS A 32 -13.74 -5.64 -24.90
C LYS A 32 -12.63 -4.61 -24.70
N ALA A 33 -12.83 -3.62 -23.84
CA ALA A 33 -11.82 -2.61 -23.51
C ALA A 33 -10.66 -3.18 -22.68
N ARG A 34 -10.95 -4.05 -21.70
CA ARG A 34 -9.92 -4.65 -20.81
C ARG A 34 -9.22 -5.84 -21.42
N VAL A 35 -9.91 -6.61 -22.26
CA VAL A 35 -9.38 -7.80 -22.92
C VAL A 35 -9.58 -7.65 -24.43
N PRO A 36 -8.74 -6.86 -25.14
CA PRO A 36 -8.92 -6.67 -26.57
C PRO A 36 -8.65 -7.95 -27.36
N LYS A 37 -9.58 -8.33 -28.25
CA LYS A 37 -9.62 -9.61 -28.98
C LYS A 37 -8.30 -9.99 -29.68
N ASP A 38 -7.61 -9.03 -30.30
CA ASP A 38 -6.41 -9.30 -31.12
C ASP A 38 -5.10 -9.12 -30.35
N THR A 39 -5.12 -9.36 -29.04
CA THR A 39 -3.95 -9.15 -28.17
C THR A 39 -3.65 -10.37 -27.31
N GLU A 40 -2.43 -10.43 -26.79
CA GLU A 40 -2.00 -11.46 -25.84
C GLU A 40 -2.87 -11.49 -24.57
N ALA A 41 -3.63 -10.42 -24.29
CA ALA A 41 -4.53 -10.33 -23.15
C ALA A 41 -5.60 -11.44 -23.17
N VAL A 42 -6.11 -11.84 -24.34
CA VAL A 42 -7.11 -12.91 -24.47
C VAL A 42 -6.55 -14.25 -23.99
N ALA A 43 -5.32 -14.59 -24.35
CA ALA A 43 -4.66 -15.83 -23.92
C ALA A 43 -4.28 -15.80 -22.42
N LYS A 44 -4.18 -14.60 -21.82
CA LYS A 44 -3.72 -14.41 -20.44
C LYS A 44 -4.84 -14.16 -19.44
N THR A 45 -6.09 -14.00 -19.89
CA THR A 45 -7.20 -13.58 -19.02
C THR A 45 -8.37 -14.54 -19.12
N ALA A 46 -8.65 -15.28 -18.05
CA ALA A 46 -9.94 -15.92 -17.87
C ALA A 46 -11.01 -14.86 -17.53
N ILE A 47 -12.16 -14.95 -18.20
CA ILE A 47 -13.31 -14.08 -17.93
C ILE A 47 -14.39 -14.93 -17.26
N VAL A 48 -14.86 -14.47 -16.10
CA VAL A 48 -15.90 -15.16 -15.34
C VAL A 48 -17.02 -14.18 -15.04
N ILE A 49 -18.26 -14.57 -15.30
CA ILE A 49 -19.46 -13.86 -14.87
C ILE A 49 -19.96 -14.54 -13.60
N VAL A 50 -20.24 -13.76 -12.57
CA VAL A 50 -20.84 -14.23 -11.33
C VAL A 50 -22.18 -13.54 -11.16
N VAL A 51 -23.24 -14.33 -10.99
CA VAL A 51 -24.61 -13.87 -10.74
C VAL A 51 -24.99 -14.26 -9.31
N THR A 52 -25.15 -13.30 -8.42
CA THR A 52 -25.48 -13.55 -7.00
C THR A 52 -26.98 -13.48 -6.71
N GLY A 53 -27.83 -13.69 -7.71
CA GLY A 53 -29.28 -13.89 -7.50
C GLY A 53 -30.14 -12.65 -7.72
N ASP A 54 -31.42 -12.81 -7.44
CA ASP A 54 -32.50 -11.87 -7.75
C ASP A 54 -32.51 -11.48 -9.22
N ILE A 55 -32.48 -12.51 -10.08
CA ILE A 55 -32.64 -12.36 -11.52
C ILE A 55 -34.05 -11.84 -11.83
N PHE A 56 -35.05 -12.36 -11.10
CA PHE A 56 -36.44 -11.94 -11.25
C PHE A 56 -36.83 -10.85 -10.24
N HIS A 57 -37.72 -9.93 -10.63
CA HIS A 57 -38.26 -8.93 -9.69
C HIS A 57 -39.21 -9.53 -8.66
N GLN A 58 -40.07 -10.43 -9.12
CA GLN A 58 -40.93 -11.27 -8.29
C GLN A 58 -41.04 -12.57 -9.08
N GLY A 59 -40.72 -13.69 -8.45
CA GLY A 59 -40.72 -15.00 -9.09
C GLY A 59 -41.94 -15.16 -10.01
N PRO A 60 -41.75 -15.25 -11.33
CA PRO A 60 -42.87 -15.14 -12.25
C PRO A 60 -43.83 -16.29 -11.97
N LYS A 61 -45.14 -16.00 -11.90
CA LYS A 61 -46.15 -17.03 -12.12
C LYS A 61 -45.98 -17.46 -13.58
N TYR A 62 -45.22 -18.54 -13.75
CA TYR A 62 -44.81 -19.13 -15.02
C TYR A 62 -45.97 -19.03 -16.06
N LYS A 63 -45.69 -18.37 -17.20
CA LYS A 63 -46.57 -18.27 -18.40
C LYS A 63 -47.82 -17.39 -18.36
N ILE A 64 -47.94 -16.39 -17.48
CA ILE A 64 -48.96 -15.35 -17.71
C ILE A 64 -48.42 -14.37 -18.76
N LYS A 65 -48.78 -14.59 -20.02
CA LYS A 65 -48.49 -13.63 -21.10
C LYS A 65 -49.58 -12.58 -21.13
N THR A 66 -49.24 -11.35 -20.75
CA THR A 66 -49.99 -10.18 -21.22
C THR A 66 -49.84 -10.12 -22.75
N LEU A 67 -50.93 -9.89 -23.48
CA LEU A 67 -50.89 -9.90 -24.95
C LEU A 67 -49.86 -8.87 -25.46
N GLY A 68 -48.83 -9.34 -26.18
CA GLY A 68 -47.74 -8.51 -26.69
C GLY A 68 -46.53 -8.36 -25.76
N TYR A 69 -46.50 -9.02 -24.60
CA TYR A 69 -45.39 -8.99 -23.64
C TYR A 69 -44.68 -10.34 -23.60
N LYS A 70 -43.36 -10.30 -23.42
CA LYS A 70 -42.54 -11.44 -23.00
C LYS A 70 -42.61 -11.56 -21.48
N SER A 71 -42.58 -12.81 -21.00
CA SER A 71 -42.47 -13.07 -19.57
C SER A 71 -41.09 -12.66 -19.04
N ALA A 72 -40.97 -12.41 -17.74
CA ALA A 72 -39.67 -12.14 -17.10
C ALA A 72 -38.65 -13.25 -17.35
N TYR A 73 -39.11 -14.50 -17.46
CA TYR A 73 -38.27 -15.66 -17.80
C TYR A 73 -37.70 -15.56 -19.22
N GLU A 74 -38.56 -15.31 -20.23
CA GLU A 74 -38.11 -15.13 -21.63
C GLU A 74 -37.16 -13.93 -21.78
N LEU A 75 -37.41 -12.84 -21.06
CA LEU A 75 -36.52 -11.67 -21.07
C LEU A 75 -35.18 -11.92 -20.36
N ALA A 76 -35.17 -12.75 -19.31
CA ALA A 76 -33.93 -13.17 -18.67
C ALA A 76 -33.11 -14.08 -19.59
N GLU A 77 -33.75 -15.00 -20.32
CA GLU A 77 -33.09 -15.78 -21.37
C GLU A 77 -32.49 -14.86 -22.43
N ASP A 78 -33.28 -13.92 -22.97
CA ASP A 78 -32.80 -12.94 -23.97
C ASP A 78 -31.55 -12.18 -23.46
N PHE A 79 -31.57 -11.68 -22.22
CA PHE A 79 -30.45 -10.92 -21.65
C PHE A 79 -29.14 -11.73 -21.63
N PHE A 80 -29.18 -12.96 -21.15
CA PHE A 80 -27.97 -13.79 -21.05
C PHE A 80 -27.53 -14.37 -22.39
N ASP A 81 -28.48 -14.67 -23.29
CA ASP A 81 -28.18 -15.11 -24.65
C ASP A 81 -27.51 -13.98 -25.45
N ASP A 82 -28.04 -12.76 -25.39
CA ASP A 82 -27.45 -11.58 -26.03
C ASP A 82 -26.07 -11.23 -25.44
N LEU A 83 -25.90 -11.39 -24.13
CA LEU A 83 -24.60 -11.20 -23.46
C LEU A 83 -23.57 -12.21 -23.94
N TYR A 84 -23.93 -13.49 -24.04
CA TYR A 84 -23.06 -14.53 -24.60
C TYR A 84 -22.73 -14.24 -26.07
N ASP A 85 -23.74 -14.00 -26.90
CA ASP A 85 -23.56 -13.78 -28.33
C ASP A 85 -22.67 -12.55 -28.61
N SER A 86 -22.79 -11.51 -27.79
CA SER A 86 -21.94 -10.30 -27.86
C SER A 86 -20.48 -10.53 -27.47
N LEU A 87 -20.20 -11.62 -26.76
CA LEU A 87 -18.89 -12.00 -26.22
C LEU A 87 -18.46 -13.42 -26.63
N VAL A 88 -19.07 -13.99 -27.67
CA VAL A 88 -18.85 -15.38 -28.10
C VAL A 88 -17.40 -15.71 -28.45
N ASP A 89 -16.62 -14.68 -28.81
CA ASP A 89 -15.20 -14.79 -29.14
C ASP A 89 -14.29 -14.99 -27.90
N TYR A 90 -14.84 -14.88 -26.69
CA TYR A 90 -14.12 -15.03 -25.43
C TYR A 90 -14.49 -16.35 -24.75
N ASP A 91 -13.53 -17.01 -24.11
CA ASP A 91 -13.82 -18.15 -23.22
C ASP A 91 -14.35 -17.62 -21.88
N ILE A 92 -15.68 -17.55 -21.78
CA ILE A 92 -16.37 -17.04 -20.59
C ILE A 92 -16.98 -18.21 -19.82
N LYS A 93 -16.82 -18.17 -18.49
CA LYS A 93 -17.55 -19.04 -17.55
C LYS A 93 -18.55 -18.23 -16.75
N ILE A 94 -19.64 -18.85 -16.33
CA ILE A 94 -20.68 -18.22 -15.53
C ILE A 94 -21.03 -19.08 -14.31
N TYR A 95 -21.12 -18.45 -13.14
CA TYR A 95 -21.54 -19.10 -11.90
C TYR A 95 -22.70 -18.32 -11.28
N MET A 96 -23.73 -19.02 -10.83
CA MET A 96 -25.02 -18.44 -10.45
C MET A 96 -25.50 -19.00 -9.12
N ALA A 97 -25.82 -18.11 -8.17
CA ALA A 97 -26.56 -18.39 -6.94
C ALA A 97 -27.99 -17.85 -7.05
N PRO A 98 -29.00 -18.46 -6.40
CA PRO A 98 -30.34 -17.89 -6.35
C PRO A 98 -30.48 -16.83 -5.27
N GLY A 99 -31.32 -15.83 -5.54
CA GLY A 99 -31.80 -14.85 -4.56
C GLY A 99 -33.19 -15.15 -4.03
N ASN A 100 -33.68 -14.31 -3.11
CA ASN A 100 -34.98 -14.53 -2.47
C ASN A 100 -36.17 -14.32 -3.41
N HIS A 101 -35.99 -13.61 -4.53
CA HIS A 101 -36.99 -13.45 -5.59
C HIS A 101 -36.94 -14.56 -6.64
N ASP A 102 -35.86 -15.33 -6.67
CA ASP A 102 -35.68 -16.47 -7.59
C ASP A 102 -36.38 -17.74 -7.13
N LYS A 103 -37.08 -17.72 -5.99
CA LYS A 103 -37.87 -18.85 -5.48
C LYS A 103 -39.33 -18.49 -5.25
N SER A 104 -40.21 -19.47 -5.35
CA SER A 104 -41.58 -19.32 -4.88
C SER A 104 -41.64 -19.50 -3.35
N ARG A 105 -42.54 -18.76 -2.69
CA ARG A 105 -42.81 -18.93 -1.26
C ARG A 105 -44.12 -19.72 -1.13
N THR A 106 -44.08 -20.90 -0.50
CA THR A 106 -45.27 -21.75 -0.29
C THR A 106 -45.61 -21.89 1.18
N LYS A 107 -46.89 -22.06 1.53
CA LYS A 107 -47.30 -22.27 2.93
C LYS A 107 -46.60 -23.47 3.59
N LYS A 108 -46.27 -24.50 2.79
CA LYS A 108 -45.54 -25.69 3.22
C LYS A 108 -44.12 -25.32 3.64
N THR A 109 -43.35 -24.66 2.77
CA THR A 109 -41.98 -24.25 3.06
C THR A 109 -41.91 -23.24 4.19
N GLU A 110 -42.86 -22.29 4.27
CA GLU A 110 -42.96 -21.37 5.42
C GLU A 110 -43.11 -22.13 6.74
N THR A 111 -44.01 -23.11 6.79
CA THR A 111 -44.24 -23.93 7.98
C THR A 111 -42.99 -24.72 8.38
N LEU A 112 -42.24 -25.24 7.40
CA LEU A 112 -41.01 -25.99 7.63
C LEU A 112 -39.89 -25.09 8.19
N VAL A 113 -39.71 -23.89 7.64
CA VAL A 113 -38.71 -22.94 8.15
C VAL A 113 -39.06 -22.47 9.56
N ASP A 114 -40.33 -22.18 9.84
CA ASP A 114 -40.78 -21.87 11.22
C ASP A 114 -40.52 -23.03 12.19
N GLY A 115 -40.75 -24.27 11.75
CA GLY A 115 -40.42 -25.48 12.52
C GLY A 115 -38.92 -25.59 12.82
N CYS A 116 -38.06 -25.27 11.85
CA CYS A 116 -36.61 -25.23 12.03
C CYS A 116 -36.21 -24.18 13.08
N ARG A 117 -36.74 -22.97 12.97
CA ARG A 117 -36.47 -21.87 13.91
C ARG A 117 -36.87 -22.21 15.35
N LEU A 118 -38.02 -22.84 15.53
CA LEU A 118 -38.52 -23.24 16.85
C LEU A 118 -37.65 -24.34 17.47
N THR A 119 -37.27 -25.34 16.67
CA THR A 119 -36.39 -26.43 17.11
C THR A 119 -35.00 -25.92 17.49
N MET A 120 -34.43 -24.98 16.73
CA MET A 120 -33.11 -24.38 17.04
C MET A 120 -33.09 -23.56 18.34
N ASN A 121 -34.22 -23.00 18.75
CA ASN A 121 -34.36 -22.22 19.99
C ASN A 121 -34.72 -23.08 21.22
N ASN A 122 -34.58 -24.40 21.14
CA ASN A 122 -35.00 -25.36 22.18
C ASN A 122 -36.48 -25.21 22.59
N GLN A 123 -37.34 -24.75 21.68
CA GLN A 123 -38.78 -24.67 21.89
C GLN A 123 -39.46 -25.87 21.23
N THR A 124 -40.39 -26.51 21.95
CA THR A 124 -41.11 -27.69 21.44
C THR A 124 -42.05 -27.29 20.31
N PHE A 125 -41.73 -27.68 19.08
CA PHE A 125 -42.65 -27.57 17.95
C PHE A 125 -43.73 -28.65 18.07
N ASN A 126 -44.89 -28.29 18.61
CA ASN A 126 -45.99 -29.23 18.79
C ASN A 126 -47.07 -29.00 17.73
N ARG A 127 -47.04 -29.79 16.65
CA ARG A 127 -48.15 -29.89 15.70
C ARG A 127 -48.47 -31.37 15.50
N GLU A 128 -49.69 -31.76 15.85
CA GLU A 128 -50.21 -33.15 15.90
C GLU A 128 -50.17 -33.94 14.57
N LYS A 129 -49.44 -33.49 13.53
CA LYS A 129 -49.38 -34.14 12.21
C LYS A 129 -48.00 -34.25 11.56
N MET A 130 -46.92 -33.83 12.23
CA MET A 130 -45.57 -34.10 11.75
C MET A 130 -44.78 -34.68 12.91
N GLY A 131 -44.28 -35.92 12.75
CA GLY A 131 -43.52 -36.63 13.77
C GLY A 131 -42.26 -35.88 14.22
N THR A 132 -41.50 -36.48 15.12
CA THR A 132 -40.24 -35.93 15.66
C THR A 132 -39.35 -35.32 14.58
N PHE A 133 -39.27 -33.99 14.57
CA PHE A 133 -38.47 -33.22 13.63
C PHE A 133 -36.98 -33.37 13.99
N SER A 134 -36.21 -34.08 13.15
CA SER A 134 -34.77 -34.25 13.33
C SER A 134 -34.00 -33.30 12.41
N LEU A 135 -33.25 -32.39 13.02
CA LEU A 135 -32.37 -31.44 12.34
C LEU A 135 -30.97 -32.00 12.02
N THR A 136 -30.72 -33.31 12.17
CA THR A 136 -29.43 -33.86 11.73
C THR A 136 -29.29 -33.71 10.21
N ASN A 137 -28.11 -33.28 9.75
CA ASN A 137 -27.91 -32.83 8.35
C ASN A 137 -28.34 -33.84 7.28
N ASN A 138 -28.00 -35.12 7.47
CA ASN A 138 -28.34 -36.16 6.50
C ASN A 138 -29.85 -36.38 6.43
N THR A 139 -30.53 -36.37 7.59
CA THR A 139 -32.00 -36.55 7.62
C THR A 139 -32.73 -35.33 7.07
N PHE A 140 -32.21 -34.12 7.24
CA PHE A 140 -32.89 -32.93 6.71
C PHE A 140 -32.89 -32.92 5.17
N LYS A 141 -31.72 -33.15 4.56
CA LYS A 141 -31.59 -33.19 3.08
C LYS A 141 -32.46 -34.29 2.48
N GLU A 142 -32.47 -35.48 3.07
CA GLU A 142 -33.24 -36.62 2.57
C GLU A 142 -34.76 -36.44 2.71
N ASN A 143 -35.24 -35.80 3.78
CA ASN A 143 -36.67 -35.77 4.09
C ASN A 143 -37.37 -34.46 3.72
N TYR A 144 -36.66 -33.33 3.62
CA TYR A 144 -37.28 -32.01 3.48
C TYR A 144 -36.74 -31.17 2.32
N TRP A 145 -35.50 -31.40 1.87
CA TRP A 145 -34.90 -30.53 0.83
C TRP A 145 -35.66 -30.55 -0.49
N SER A 146 -36.25 -31.70 -0.88
CA SER A 146 -37.08 -31.79 -2.09
C SER A 146 -38.21 -30.76 -2.09
N ASP A 147 -38.81 -30.49 -0.93
CA ASP A 147 -39.91 -29.52 -0.79
C ASP A 147 -39.46 -28.07 -1.01
N PHE A 148 -38.21 -27.76 -0.64
CA PHE A 148 -37.61 -26.45 -0.90
C PHE A 148 -37.15 -26.32 -2.35
N LYS A 149 -36.58 -27.39 -2.90
CA LYS A 149 -36.13 -27.46 -4.30
C LYS A 149 -37.28 -27.23 -5.28
N GLU A 150 -38.48 -27.76 -4.99
CA GLU A 150 -39.70 -27.53 -5.79
C GLU A 150 -40.03 -26.04 -5.98
N CYS A 151 -39.60 -25.16 -5.07
CA CYS A 151 -39.82 -23.71 -5.19
C CYS A 151 -39.00 -23.04 -6.30
N TYR A 152 -37.98 -23.72 -6.82
CA TYR A 152 -37.11 -23.23 -7.89
C TYR A 152 -37.42 -23.85 -9.26
N LEU A 153 -38.24 -24.90 -9.30
CA LEU A 153 -38.59 -25.61 -10.54
C LEU A 153 -39.75 -24.94 -11.27
N SER A 154 -39.79 -25.06 -12.59
CA SER A 154 -40.83 -24.47 -13.45
C SER A 154 -42.24 -24.99 -13.21
N ASN A 155 -42.37 -26.24 -12.73
CA ASN A 155 -43.68 -26.87 -12.52
C ASN A 155 -44.41 -26.36 -11.27
N SER A 156 -43.68 -25.89 -10.26
CA SER A 156 -44.21 -25.58 -8.92
C SER A 156 -43.67 -24.26 -8.33
N GLY A 157 -42.71 -23.65 -9.00
CA GLY A 157 -41.95 -22.50 -8.54
C GLY A 157 -41.71 -21.48 -9.65
N THR A 158 -40.53 -20.88 -9.62
CA THR A 158 -40.14 -19.77 -10.52
C THR A 158 -39.55 -20.22 -11.85
N GLY A 159 -39.01 -21.45 -11.91
CA GLY A 159 -38.22 -21.92 -13.04
C GLY A 159 -36.75 -21.50 -13.00
N TYR A 160 -36.23 -21.03 -11.86
CA TYR A 160 -34.82 -20.65 -11.72
C TYR A 160 -33.85 -21.76 -12.14
N LEU A 161 -34.08 -23.02 -11.75
CA LEU A 161 -33.15 -24.10 -12.08
C LEU A 161 -33.13 -24.40 -13.59
N GLU A 162 -34.27 -24.28 -14.25
CA GLU A 162 -34.36 -24.39 -15.71
C GLU A 162 -33.64 -23.23 -16.40
N LEU A 163 -33.86 -21.99 -15.95
CA LEU A 163 -33.17 -20.82 -16.48
C LEU A 163 -31.65 -20.92 -16.30
N ALA A 164 -31.20 -21.25 -15.08
CA ALA A 164 -29.78 -21.41 -14.77
C ALA A 164 -29.15 -22.49 -15.65
N ASN A 165 -29.84 -23.59 -15.91
CA ASN A 165 -29.34 -24.65 -16.79
C ASN A 165 -29.32 -24.26 -18.28
N HIS A 166 -30.29 -23.48 -18.76
CA HIS A 166 -30.25 -22.88 -20.10
C HIS A 166 -29.02 -21.99 -20.25
N ILE A 167 -28.80 -21.09 -19.29
CA ILE A 167 -27.66 -20.18 -19.29
C ILE A 167 -26.34 -20.96 -19.20
N LEU A 168 -26.22 -21.91 -18.28
CA LEU A 168 -25.00 -22.72 -18.15
C LEU A 168 -24.68 -23.47 -19.46
N ASP A 169 -25.68 -24.08 -20.10
CA ASP A 169 -25.50 -24.78 -21.40
C ASP A 169 -25.04 -23.82 -22.50
N LYS A 170 -25.66 -22.64 -22.60
CA LYS A 170 -25.26 -21.57 -23.53
C LYS A 170 -23.79 -21.16 -23.36
N PHE A 171 -23.30 -21.10 -22.12
CA PHE A 171 -21.90 -20.81 -21.78
C PHE A 171 -20.98 -22.06 -21.81
N GLY A 172 -21.46 -23.21 -22.29
CA GLY A 172 -20.70 -24.45 -22.42
C GLY A 172 -20.32 -25.10 -21.08
N MET A 173 -21.14 -24.87 -20.05
CA MET A 173 -20.96 -25.38 -18.69
C MET A 173 -21.91 -26.53 -18.37
N LYS A 174 -21.55 -27.32 -17.36
CA LYS A 174 -22.35 -28.47 -16.94
C LYS A 174 -23.62 -28.01 -16.22
N SER A 175 -24.75 -28.62 -16.57
CA SER A 175 -26.01 -28.40 -15.86
C SER A 175 -25.92 -28.76 -14.38
N ILE A 176 -26.54 -27.93 -13.55
CA ILE A 176 -26.69 -28.13 -12.12
C ILE A 176 -28.03 -28.81 -11.80
N SER A 177 -27.99 -29.68 -10.80
CA SER A 177 -29.20 -30.33 -10.28
C SER A 177 -29.65 -29.74 -8.95
N GLU A 178 -28.82 -28.95 -8.29
CA GLU A 178 -29.08 -28.35 -6.97
C GLU A 178 -28.79 -26.84 -7.03
N THR A 179 -29.38 -26.08 -6.11
CA THR A 179 -29.18 -24.62 -6.00
C THR A 179 -27.88 -24.23 -5.32
N PHE A 180 -27.14 -25.21 -4.78
CA PHE A 180 -25.82 -25.05 -4.18
C PHE A 180 -24.85 -26.08 -4.77
N TYR A 181 -23.66 -25.64 -5.14
CA TYR A 181 -22.68 -26.50 -5.82
C TYR A 181 -21.26 -25.97 -5.71
N LEU A 182 -20.30 -26.79 -6.12
CA LEU A 182 -18.88 -26.47 -6.12
C LEU A 182 -18.31 -26.81 -7.49
N GLU A 183 -17.63 -25.87 -8.11
CA GLU A 183 -16.97 -26.04 -9.40
C GLU A 183 -15.52 -25.56 -9.37
N GLU A 184 -14.68 -26.17 -10.21
CA GLU A 184 -13.29 -25.74 -10.40
C GLU A 184 -13.09 -25.20 -11.80
N LEU A 185 -12.43 -24.04 -11.86
CA LEU A 185 -11.87 -23.50 -13.08
C LEU A 185 -10.36 -23.74 -13.09
N LYS A 186 -9.85 -24.33 -14.16
CA LYS A 186 -8.41 -24.41 -14.42
C LYS A 186 -8.05 -23.44 -15.53
N PHE A 187 -7.06 -22.59 -15.29
CA PHE A 187 -6.59 -21.62 -16.27
C PHE A 187 -5.11 -21.30 -16.03
N ASN A 188 -4.27 -21.36 -17.07
CA ASN A 188 -2.82 -21.09 -16.99
C ASN A 188 -2.10 -21.77 -15.81
N ASP A 189 -2.29 -23.09 -15.67
CA ASP A 189 -1.75 -23.93 -14.57
C ASP A 189 -2.20 -23.54 -13.15
N LYS A 190 -3.19 -22.64 -13.04
CA LYS A 190 -3.82 -22.21 -11.80
C LYS A 190 -5.18 -22.85 -11.62
N LYS A 191 -5.57 -23.04 -10.36
CA LYS A 191 -6.86 -23.63 -9.97
C LYS A 191 -7.65 -22.62 -9.18
N TYR A 192 -8.91 -22.42 -9.55
CA TYR A 192 -9.84 -21.53 -8.89
C TYR A 192 -11.06 -22.33 -8.47
N CYS A 193 -11.44 -22.24 -7.19
CA CYS A 193 -12.61 -22.92 -6.67
C CYS A 193 -13.76 -21.93 -6.50
N PHE A 194 -14.92 -22.24 -7.06
CA PHE A 194 -16.16 -21.48 -6.89
C PHE A 194 -17.14 -22.31 -6.07
N VAL A 195 -17.48 -21.82 -4.88
CA VAL A 195 -18.43 -22.44 -3.95
C VAL A 195 -19.70 -21.61 -3.96
N VAL A 196 -20.77 -22.16 -4.52
CA VAL A 196 -22.06 -21.51 -4.67
C VAL A 196 -23.01 -22.00 -3.58
N MET A 197 -23.56 -21.06 -2.80
CA MET A 197 -24.45 -21.34 -1.67
C MET A 197 -25.85 -20.82 -1.94
N ASP A 198 -26.87 -21.61 -1.58
CA ASP A 198 -28.24 -21.14 -1.56
C ASP A 198 -28.50 -20.45 -0.22
N THR A 199 -28.53 -19.12 -0.23
CA THR A 199 -28.84 -18.34 0.97
C THR A 199 -30.32 -17.96 1.05
N ALA A 200 -31.09 -18.22 0.00
CA ALA A 200 -32.47 -17.82 -0.16
C ALA A 200 -33.46 -18.88 0.35
N TRP A 201 -33.06 -20.14 0.48
CA TRP A 201 -33.97 -21.25 0.83
C TRP A 201 -34.79 -21.00 2.10
N SER A 202 -34.22 -20.31 3.10
CA SER A 202 -34.88 -20.01 4.39
C SER A 202 -35.64 -18.68 4.45
N CYS A 203 -35.69 -17.90 3.36
CA CYS A 203 -36.47 -16.65 3.31
C CYS A 203 -37.99 -16.94 3.35
N ILE A 204 -38.71 -16.32 4.30
CA ILE A 204 -40.19 -16.42 4.45
C ILE A 204 -40.88 -15.08 4.09
N GLY A 205 -40.13 -14.00 3.97
CA GLY A 205 -40.65 -12.65 3.76
C GLY A 205 -39.52 -11.69 3.45
N ASP A 206 -39.75 -10.39 3.63
CA ASP A 206 -38.77 -9.35 3.28
C ASP A 206 -37.96 -8.87 4.50
N LYS A 207 -38.01 -9.64 5.60
CA LYS A 207 -37.30 -9.37 6.86
C LYS A 207 -36.13 -10.34 7.00
N ASP A 208 -35.19 -10.30 6.06
CA ASP A 208 -34.10 -11.26 6.02
C ASP A 208 -33.00 -10.95 7.05
N ILE A 209 -32.76 -9.67 7.36
CA ILE A 209 -31.73 -9.25 8.31
C ILE A 209 -31.87 -9.98 9.66
N LYS A 210 -30.82 -10.74 10.02
CA LYS A 210 -30.69 -11.56 11.23
C LYS A 210 -31.69 -12.69 11.39
N ASN A 211 -32.41 -13.06 10.33
CA ASN A 211 -33.45 -14.11 10.37
C ASN A 211 -33.17 -15.28 9.42
N LEU A 212 -32.13 -15.20 8.59
CA LEU A 212 -31.75 -16.28 7.69
C LEU A 212 -31.10 -17.44 8.43
N MET A 213 -31.28 -18.63 7.87
CA MET A 213 -30.58 -19.85 8.25
C MET A 213 -29.80 -20.38 7.04
N ILE A 214 -28.53 -20.73 7.24
CA ILE A 214 -27.70 -21.25 6.15
C ILE A 214 -28.04 -22.72 5.87
N GLY A 215 -28.37 -23.49 6.90
CA GLY A 215 -28.65 -24.92 6.77
C GLY A 215 -27.37 -25.73 6.67
N ASP A 216 -27.06 -26.46 7.73
CA ASP A 216 -25.81 -27.21 7.85
C ASP A 216 -25.73 -28.40 6.84
N PHE A 217 -26.87 -28.83 6.29
CA PHE A 217 -26.94 -29.83 5.22
C PHE A 217 -26.21 -29.44 3.93
N GLN A 218 -26.27 -28.16 3.50
CA GLN A 218 -25.57 -27.73 2.29
C GLN A 218 -24.09 -27.46 2.58
N ILE A 219 -23.79 -26.92 3.77
CA ILE A 219 -22.42 -26.56 4.15
C ILE A 219 -21.57 -27.81 4.33
N GLN A 220 -22.04 -28.83 5.06
CA GLN A 220 -21.32 -30.10 5.18
C GLN A 220 -21.09 -30.77 3.84
N ASP A 221 -22.10 -30.77 2.97
CA ASP A 221 -22.01 -31.35 1.63
C ASP A 221 -20.98 -30.61 0.77
N LEU A 222 -20.95 -29.28 0.81
CA LEU A 222 -19.95 -28.46 0.11
C LEU A 222 -18.54 -28.63 0.70
N VAL A 223 -18.40 -28.63 2.03
CA VAL A 223 -17.11 -28.80 2.73
C VAL A 223 -16.52 -30.19 2.44
N ASN A 224 -17.34 -31.24 2.48
CA ASN A 224 -16.90 -32.59 2.14
C ASN A 224 -16.43 -32.66 0.68
N ARG A 225 -17.22 -32.13 -0.27
CA ARG A 225 -16.82 -32.04 -1.68
C ARG A 225 -15.53 -31.22 -1.88
N TYR A 226 -15.35 -30.15 -1.13
CA TYR A 226 -14.14 -29.32 -1.17
C TYR A 226 -12.91 -30.11 -0.72
N HIS A 227 -12.97 -30.76 0.44
CA HIS A 227 -11.84 -31.53 0.97
C HIS A 227 -11.57 -32.84 0.23
N GLU A 228 -12.60 -33.47 -0.36
CA GLU A 228 -12.42 -34.59 -1.28
C GLU A 228 -11.64 -34.17 -2.54
N LYS A 229 -11.92 -32.96 -3.04
CA LYS A 229 -11.24 -32.40 -4.22
C LYS A 229 -9.85 -31.87 -3.89
N TYR A 230 -9.66 -31.34 -2.68
CA TYR A 230 -8.44 -30.67 -2.21
C TYR A 230 -7.94 -31.24 -0.87
N PRO A 231 -7.51 -32.52 -0.84
CA PRO A 231 -7.19 -33.23 0.40
C PRO A 231 -5.90 -32.74 1.09
N ASP A 232 -5.00 -32.06 0.37
CA ASP A 232 -3.70 -31.63 0.90
C ASP A 232 -3.25 -30.26 0.36
N ALA A 233 -2.18 -29.71 0.93
CA ALA A 233 -1.69 -28.37 0.59
C ALA A 233 -1.24 -28.20 -0.88
N ASN A 234 -0.77 -29.25 -1.54
CA ASN A 234 -0.31 -29.19 -2.94
C ASN A 234 -1.47 -29.23 -3.93
N THR A 235 -2.63 -29.71 -3.49
CA THR A 235 -3.82 -29.81 -4.33
C THR A 235 -4.72 -28.58 -4.24
N LYS A 236 -4.58 -27.75 -3.17
CA LYS A 236 -5.42 -26.58 -2.90
C LYS A 236 -5.52 -25.61 -4.08
N PRO A 237 -6.68 -24.95 -4.25
CA PRO A 237 -6.84 -23.91 -5.24
C PRO A 237 -5.98 -22.69 -4.90
N ASP A 238 -5.56 -21.96 -5.94
CA ASP A 238 -4.86 -20.68 -5.81
C ASP A 238 -5.79 -19.58 -5.27
N LEU A 239 -7.08 -19.62 -5.63
CA LEU A 239 -8.12 -18.78 -5.02
C LEU A 239 -9.42 -19.57 -4.83
N THR A 240 -10.12 -19.30 -3.74
CA THR A 240 -11.45 -19.82 -3.44
C THR A 240 -12.45 -18.66 -3.31
N PHE A 241 -13.52 -18.71 -4.10
CA PHE A 241 -14.61 -17.74 -4.12
C PHE A 241 -15.86 -18.37 -3.52
N ILE A 242 -16.52 -17.68 -2.60
CA ILE A 242 -17.88 -17.98 -2.18
C ILE A 242 -18.83 -17.08 -2.97
N ILE A 243 -19.88 -17.65 -3.54
CA ILE A 243 -20.94 -16.94 -4.26
C ILE A 243 -22.25 -17.21 -3.52
N ALA A 244 -22.91 -16.14 -3.09
CA ALA A 244 -24.13 -16.20 -2.30
C ALA A 244 -24.95 -14.94 -2.54
N HIS A 245 -26.28 -15.01 -2.44
CA HIS A 245 -27.11 -13.80 -2.58
C HIS A 245 -27.00 -12.85 -1.39
N HIS A 246 -27.23 -13.36 -0.18
CA HIS A 246 -27.25 -12.52 1.01
C HIS A 246 -25.85 -12.31 1.59
N PRO A 247 -25.57 -11.14 2.20
CA PRO A 247 -24.39 -10.98 3.05
C PRO A 247 -24.43 -11.97 4.22
N TYR A 248 -23.26 -12.49 4.60
CA TYR A 248 -23.16 -13.43 5.73
C TYR A 248 -23.67 -12.82 7.06
N SER A 249 -23.73 -11.49 7.18
CA SER A 249 -24.24 -10.80 8.37
C SER A 249 -25.77 -10.83 8.51
N PHE A 250 -26.49 -11.33 7.50
CA PHE A 250 -27.96 -11.43 7.49
C PHE A 250 -28.46 -12.73 8.15
N PHE A 251 -27.56 -13.68 8.41
CA PHE A 251 -27.88 -14.88 9.17
C PHE A 251 -28.12 -14.58 10.64
N ASN A 252 -28.90 -15.45 11.30
CA ASN A 252 -29.02 -15.40 12.76
C ASN A 252 -27.64 -15.59 13.41
N GLY A 253 -27.45 -15.12 14.65
CA GLY A 253 -26.11 -15.08 15.26
C GLY A 253 -25.37 -16.43 15.30
N ARG A 254 -26.10 -17.55 15.46
CA ARG A 254 -25.49 -18.89 15.42
C ARG A 254 -25.01 -19.25 14.02
N ASP A 255 -25.84 -19.05 13.01
CA ASP A 255 -25.51 -19.41 11.63
C ASP A 255 -24.50 -18.43 11.00
N GLU A 256 -24.52 -17.16 11.42
CA GLU A 256 -23.49 -16.17 11.06
C GLU A 256 -22.12 -16.60 11.56
N ASP A 257 -21.98 -16.93 12.85
CA ASP A 257 -20.72 -17.40 13.43
C ASP A 257 -20.28 -18.72 12.78
N TYR A 258 -21.23 -19.63 12.54
CA TYR A 258 -20.94 -20.90 11.88
C TYR A 258 -20.42 -20.69 10.46
N LEU A 259 -21.16 -19.95 9.63
CA LEU A 259 -20.80 -19.67 8.24
C LEU A 259 -19.49 -18.89 8.17
N TYR A 260 -19.27 -17.89 9.03
CA TYR A 260 -18.01 -17.16 9.14
C TYR A 260 -16.82 -18.10 9.31
N ASN A 261 -16.92 -19.06 10.25
CA ASN A 261 -15.86 -20.02 10.52
C ASN A 261 -15.61 -20.95 9.32
N GLN A 262 -16.66 -21.37 8.61
CA GLN A 262 -16.52 -22.20 7.41
C GLN A 262 -15.88 -21.43 6.25
N ILE A 263 -16.16 -20.14 6.13
CA ILE A 263 -15.56 -19.28 5.11
C ILE A 263 -14.07 -19.08 5.40
N ILE A 264 -13.69 -18.66 6.60
CA ILE A 264 -12.33 -18.15 6.86
C ILE A 264 -11.31 -19.23 7.26
N LEU A 265 -11.74 -20.34 7.88
CA LEU A 265 -10.82 -21.32 8.46
C LEU A 265 -10.41 -22.42 7.46
N PRO A 266 -9.20 -23.00 7.62
CA PRO A 266 -8.74 -24.14 6.81
C PRO A 266 -9.57 -25.41 6.89
N ILE A 267 -10.35 -25.59 7.96
CA ILE A 267 -11.25 -26.73 8.14
C ILE A 267 -12.53 -26.60 7.30
N GLY A 268 -12.88 -25.37 6.89
CA GLY A 268 -13.91 -25.10 5.91
C GLY A 268 -13.28 -24.88 4.54
N PHE A 269 -13.59 -23.75 3.91
CA PHE A 269 -13.19 -23.43 2.54
C PHE A 269 -11.89 -22.63 2.46
N LYS A 270 -11.47 -21.96 3.55
CA LYS A 270 -10.39 -20.96 3.54
C LYS A 270 -10.52 -20.00 2.35
N ALA A 271 -11.70 -19.42 2.19
CA ALA A 271 -12.06 -18.60 1.05
C ALA A 271 -11.30 -17.27 1.02
N ASP A 272 -10.96 -16.79 -0.17
CA ASP A 272 -10.29 -15.50 -0.36
C ASP A 272 -11.31 -14.38 -0.61
N PHE A 273 -12.42 -14.72 -1.27
CA PHE A 273 -13.46 -13.76 -1.64
C PHE A 273 -14.87 -14.29 -1.32
N TYR A 274 -15.75 -13.40 -0.87
CA TYR A 274 -17.18 -13.65 -0.72
C TYR A 274 -17.96 -12.64 -1.56
N LEU A 275 -18.61 -13.10 -2.63
CA LEU A 275 -19.36 -12.27 -3.56
C LEU A 275 -20.85 -12.36 -3.23
N CYS A 276 -21.51 -11.22 -3.03
CA CYS A 276 -22.95 -11.16 -2.73
C CYS A 276 -23.69 -9.93 -3.26
N GLY A 277 -25.01 -9.91 -3.11
CA GLY A 277 -25.86 -8.77 -3.43
C GLY A 277 -26.86 -8.47 -2.33
N HIS A 278 -28.14 -8.28 -2.69
CA HIS A 278 -29.30 -8.01 -1.82
C HIS A 278 -29.27 -6.64 -1.11
N VAL A 279 -28.12 -6.25 -0.58
CA VAL A 279 -27.87 -4.88 -0.13
C VAL A 279 -27.57 -4.12 -1.42
N HIS A 280 -28.57 -3.41 -1.94
CA HIS A 280 -28.51 -2.57 -3.15
C HIS A 280 -27.53 -1.39 -2.96
N GLU A 281 -26.28 -1.69 -2.61
CA GLU A 281 -25.17 -0.78 -2.33
C GLU A 281 -23.87 -1.59 -2.56
N SER A 282 -22.90 -1.01 -3.27
CA SER A 282 -21.58 -1.63 -3.33
C SER A 282 -20.83 -1.45 -2.00
N LYS A 283 -20.51 -2.57 -1.36
CA LYS A 283 -19.77 -2.64 -0.10
C LYS A 283 -18.59 -3.58 -0.24
N MET A 284 -17.44 -3.15 0.27
CA MET A 284 -16.26 -3.98 0.43
C MET A 284 -15.89 -4.03 1.90
N ASN A 285 -15.82 -5.24 2.47
CA ASN A 285 -15.35 -5.46 3.83
C ASN A 285 -14.26 -6.52 3.82
N ASN A 286 -13.27 -6.40 4.70
CA ASN A 286 -12.25 -7.42 4.89
C ASN A 286 -12.45 -8.10 6.24
N LEU A 287 -12.63 -9.42 6.21
CA LEU A 287 -12.63 -10.27 7.38
C LEU A 287 -11.22 -10.79 7.57
N SER A 288 -10.64 -10.60 8.75
CA SER A 288 -9.25 -10.99 9.00
C SER A 288 -9.13 -11.81 10.28
N THR A 289 -8.29 -12.85 10.22
CA THR A 289 -7.77 -13.55 11.41
C THR A 289 -6.30 -13.11 11.64
N LEU A 290 -5.47 -13.96 12.26
CA LEU A 290 -4.01 -13.79 12.27
C LEU A 290 -3.32 -14.45 11.07
N HIS A 291 -4.05 -15.25 10.28
CA HIS A 291 -3.45 -16.13 9.26
C HIS A 291 -4.18 -16.16 7.92
N HIS A 292 -5.39 -15.60 7.83
CA HIS A 292 -6.18 -15.56 6.60
C HIS A 292 -7.09 -14.33 6.53
N THR A 293 -7.34 -13.82 5.32
CA THR A 293 -8.24 -12.69 5.07
C THR A 293 -9.24 -13.07 4.00
N VAL A 294 -10.50 -12.68 4.19
CA VAL A 294 -11.57 -12.84 3.21
C VAL A 294 -12.07 -11.46 2.82
N THR A 295 -12.03 -11.12 1.54
CA THR A 295 -12.60 -9.88 1.02
C THR A 295 -14.03 -10.13 0.57
N THR A 296 -15.00 -9.48 1.22
CA THR A 296 -16.40 -9.51 0.84
C THR A 296 -16.69 -8.40 -0.16
N LEU A 297 -17.28 -8.72 -1.31
CA LEU A 297 -17.63 -7.76 -2.36
C LEU A 297 -19.14 -7.84 -2.64
N SER A 298 -19.84 -6.76 -2.35
CA SER A 298 -21.27 -6.63 -2.63
C SER A 298 -21.48 -5.77 -3.88
N ALA A 299 -22.37 -6.19 -4.76
CA ALA A 299 -22.87 -5.40 -5.89
C ALA A 299 -24.36 -5.73 -6.11
N GLY A 300 -25.12 -4.83 -6.72
CA GLY A 300 -26.56 -5.02 -6.91
C GLY A 300 -27.12 -3.96 -7.83
N ILE A 301 -27.78 -4.40 -8.90
CA ILE A 301 -28.42 -3.53 -9.89
C ILE A 301 -29.68 -2.91 -9.32
N GLY A 302 -30.36 -3.51 -8.35
CA GLY A 302 -31.47 -2.90 -7.61
C GLY A 302 -32.82 -2.87 -8.37
N TRP A 303 -33.85 -2.31 -7.72
CA TRP A 303 -35.25 -2.43 -8.17
C TRP A 303 -35.58 -1.67 -9.48
N PRO A 304 -36.51 -2.18 -10.30
CA PRO A 304 -36.98 -1.50 -11.51
C PRO A 304 -37.79 -0.24 -11.18
N GLU A 305 -37.73 0.77 -12.07
CA GLU A 305 -38.33 2.11 -11.91
C GLU A 305 -39.84 2.12 -11.60
N THR A 306 -40.54 1.02 -11.88
CA THR A 306 -41.99 0.88 -11.70
C THR A 306 -42.42 0.45 -10.29
N ALA A 307 -41.50 0.14 -9.37
CA ALA A 307 -41.81 -0.20 -7.98
C ALA A 307 -42.18 1.04 -7.13
N ILE A 308 -43.19 1.80 -7.58
CA ILE A 308 -43.91 2.79 -6.76
C ILE A 308 -45.27 2.18 -6.44
N GLU A 309 -45.33 1.30 -5.43
CA GLU A 309 -46.60 0.80 -4.91
C GLU A 309 -46.71 0.99 -3.39
N ALA A 310 -47.22 2.17 -2.98
CA ALA A 310 -48.15 2.34 -1.86
C ALA A 310 -48.65 3.80 -1.80
N PRO A 311 -49.98 4.07 -1.85
CA PRO A 311 -50.51 5.41 -1.60
C PRO A 311 -50.32 5.75 -0.11
N GLY A 312 -49.42 6.70 0.18
CA GLY A 312 -49.19 7.20 1.53
C GLY A 312 -47.72 7.31 1.96
N GLN A 313 -46.78 6.75 1.20
CA GLN A 313 -45.37 7.12 1.31
C GLN A 313 -45.07 8.19 0.26
N SER A 314 -44.82 9.40 0.72
CA SER A 314 -44.47 10.54 -0.13
C SER A 314 -43.17 10.26 -0.90
N VAL A 315 -43.30 9.83 -2.16
CA VAL A 315 -42.26 9.94 -3.17
C VAL A 315 -42.32 11.38 -3.69
N GLY A 316 -41.49 12.23 -3.11
CA GLY A 316 -41.34 13.62 -3.51
C GLY A 316 -40.09 13.83 -4.35
N GLY A 317 -40.22 13.66 -5.67
CA GLY A 317 -39.39 14.35 -6.67
C GLY A 317 -38.12 13.64 -7.13
N VAL A 318 -37.89 13.70 -8.47
CA VAL A 318 -36.60 13.78 -9.17
C VAL A 318 -35.42 13.19 -8.43
N MET A 319 -34.87 12.05 -8.89
CA MET A 319 -33.56 11.49 -8.50
C MET A 319 -33.00 12.17 -7.23
N GLY A 320 -33.63 11.86 -6.10
CA GLY A 320 -33.44 12.64 -4.89
C GLY A 320 -31.97 12.53 -4.48
N LYS A 321 -31.31 13.67 -4.27
CA LYS A 321 -29.89 13.87 -3.90
C LYS A 321 -29.41 13.16 -2.60
N GLY A 322 -30.06 12.08 -2.17
CA GLY A 322 -29.71 11.24 -1.02
C GLY A 322 -29.70 9.73 -1.30
N GLN A 323 -29.97 9.26 -2.53
CA GLN A 323 -29.89 7.84 -2.94
C GLN A 323 -28.77 7.57 -3.96
N ASN A 324 -27.68 8.34 -3.91
CA ASN A 324 -26.48 8.08 -4.71
C ASN A 324 -25.83 6.75 -4.24
N GLY A 325 -25.95 5.68 -5.03
CA GLY A 325 -25.21 4.43 -4.84
C GLY A 325 -26.01 3.13 -4.92
N MET A 326 -27.28 3.15 -5.35
CA MET A 326 -28.18 1.99 -5.21
C MET A 326 -28.18 0.96 -6.37
N HIS A 327 -27.69 1.32 -7.54
CA HIS A 327 -27.72 0.45 -8.73
C HIS A 327 -26.32 0.34 -9.32
N CYS A 328 -25.65 -0.80 -9.13
CA CYS A 328 -24.26 -0.98 -9.53
C CYS A 328 -23.90 -2.43 -9.87
N TYR A 329 -22.88 -2.59 -10.71
CA TYR A 329 -22.21 -3.87 -10.92
C TYR A 329 -20.71 -3.75 -10.70
N GLY A 330 -20.07 -4.88 -10.39
CA GLY A 330 -18.64 -4.94 -10.07
C GLY A 330 -17.82 -5.59 -11.18
N ILE A 331 -16.60 -5.10 -11.38
CA ILE A 331 -15.57 -5.74 -12.20
C ILE A 331 -14.32 -5.91 -11.35
N TYR A 332 -13.83 -7.13 -11.24
CA TYR A 332 -12.67 -7.49 -10.42
C TYR A 332 -11.56 -8.13 -11.27
N THR A 333 -10.38 -7.52 -11.30
CA THR A 333 -9.22 -8.04 -12.06
C THR A 333 -8.15 -8.55 -11.11
N PHE A 334 -7.95 -9.86 -11.10
CA PHE A 334 -7.00 -10.52 -10.20
C PHE A 334 -5.65 -10.70 -10.86
N ASN A 335 -4.60 -10.17 -10.24
CA ASN A 335 -3.21 -10.38 -10.57
C ASN A 335 -2.52 -11.13 -9.42
N LEU A 336 -2.49 -12.46 -9.53
CA LEU A 336 -1.89 -13.33 -8.52
C LEU A 336 -0.38 -13.10 -8.34
N ARG A 337 0.33 -12.72 -9.42
CA ARG A 337 1.77 -12.50 -9.37
C ARG A 337 2.11 -11.31 -8.49
N GLU A 338 1.34 -10.23 -8.62
CA GLU A 338 1.54 -9.00 -7.86
C GLU A 338 0.72 -8.97 -6.56
N ASN A 339 0.08 -10.09 -6.19
CA ASN A 339 -0.80 -10.20 -5.03
C ASN A 339 -1.86 -9.08 -5.00
N CYS A 340 -2.46 -8.74 -6.14
CA CYS A 340 -3.36 -7.58 -6.27
C CYS A 340 -4.70 -7.97 -6.90
N VAL A 341 -5.78 -7.41 -6.38
CA VAL A 341 -7.08 -7.36 -7.04
C VAL A 341 -7.43 -5.90 -7.29
N ASP A 342 -7.75 -5.63 -8.55
CA ASP A 342 -8.27 -4.34 -8.94
C ASP A 342 -9.80 -4.38 -8.94
N VAL A 343 -10.42 -3.47 -8.20
CA VAL A 343 -11.85 -3.38 -8.00
C VAL A 343 -12.39 -2.14 -8.70
N THR A 344 -13.25 -2.36 -9.68
CA THR A 344 -14.00 -1.34 -10.40
C THR A 344 -15.48 -1.50 -10.10
N ILE A 345 -16.14 -0.41 -9.72
CA ILE A 345 -17.59 -0.37 -9.52
C ILE A 345 -18.18 0.62 -10.52
N LYS A 346 -19.21 0.17 -11.25
CA LYS A 346 -19.96 0.97 -12.22
C LYS A 346 -21.36 1.20 -11.66
N GLU A 347 -21.79 2.45 -11.60
CA GLU A 347 -23.08 2.87 -11.06
C GLU A 347 -23.96 3.47 -12.16
N VAL A 348 -25.27 3.29 -12.03
CA VAL A 348 -26.25 3.90 -12.92
C VAL A 348 -26.28 5.42 -12.71
N ASP A 349 -26.23 6.19 -13.80
CA ASP A 349 -26.31 7.65 -13.82
C ASP A 349 -27.72 8.17 -14.11
N GLU A 350 -27.88 9.49 -14.16
CA GLU A 350 -29.18 10.15 -14.40
C GLU A 350 -29.81 9.81 -15.77
N THR A 351 -29.03 9.27 -16.70
CA THR A 351 -29.45 8.88 -18.06
C THR A 351 -29.70 7.38 -18.20
N ALA A 352 -29.72 6.64 -17.09
CA ALA A 352 -29.71 5.18 -17.04
C ALA A 352 -28.46 4.54 -17.68
N GLY A 353 -27.39 5.32 -17.91
CA GLY A 353 -26.09 4.85 -18.35
C GLY A 353 -25.21 4.43 -17.17
N PHE A 354 -24.04 3.83 -17.44
CA PHE A 354 -23.13 3.36 -16.40
C PHE A 354 -21.83 4.17 -16.35
N THR A 355 -21.51 4.73 -15.18
CA THR A 355 -20.31 5.53 -14.94
C THR A 355 -19.48 4.96 -13.78
N TYR A 356 -18.22 5.35 -13.68
CA TYR A 356 -17.33 4.90 -12.59
C TYR A 356 -17.74 5.54 -11.26
N ARG A 357 -17.83 4.75 -10.19
CA ARG A 357 -18.06 5.25 -8.82
C ARG A 357 -16.87 6.13 -8.39
N SER A 358 -17.07 7.45 -8.39
CA SER A 358 -15.97 8.42 -8.33
C SER A 358 -15.20 8.40 -7.00
N ARG A 359 -13.89 8.15 -7.09
CA ARG A 359 -12.92 9.19 -6.75
C ARG A 359 -12.17 9.51 -8.05
N GLN A 360 -12.04 10.78 -8.38
CA GLN A 360 -11.21 11.20 -9.51
C GLN A 360 -9.86 11.61 -8.93
N SER A 361 -8.83 10.80 -9.13
CA SER A 361 -7.47 11.22 -8.82
C SER A 361 -6.88 11.99 -9.99
N LYS A 362 -6.23 13.11 -9.67
CA LYS A 362 -5.40 13.84 -10.64
C LYS A 362 -3.97 13.34 -10.55
N ILE A 363 -3.49 12.71 -11.61
CA ILE A 363 -2.07 12.44 -11.81
C ILE A 363 -1.55 13.51 -12.78
N GLY A 364 -0.96 14.58 -12.23
CA GLY A 364 -0.57 15.75 -13.01
C GLY A 364 -1.79 16.47 -13.61
N SER A 365 -1.85 16.60 -14.94
CA SER A 365 -2.99 17.18 -15.67
C SER A 365 -4.03 16.15 -16.12
N VAL A 366 -3.81 14.86 -15.86
CA VAL A 366 -4.69 13.77 -16.29
C VAL A 366 -5.63 13.39 -15.16
N THR A 367 -6.93 13.45 -15.42
CA THR A 367 -7.94 12.83 -14.55
C THR A 367 -7.97 11.34 -14.88
N VAL A 368 -7.77 10.51 -13.88
CA VAL A 368 -7.89 9.05 -13.99
C VAL A 368 -9.09 8.62 -13.15
N ASP A 369 -9.90 7.72 -13.68
CA ASP A 369 -10.99 7.09 -12.93
C ASP A 369 -10.38 6.14 -11.89
N ASP A 370 -10.68 6.33 -10.60
CA ASP A 370 -10.05 5.54 -9.54
C ASP A 370 -10.50 4.06 -9.61
N GLN A 371 -9.55 3.23 -9.99
CA GLN A 371 -9.59 1.79 -9.73
C GLN A 371 -9.06 1.57 -8.31
N TYR A 372 -9.81 0.82 -7.49
CA TYR A 372 -9.31 0.48 -6.16
C TYR A 372 -8.37 -0.72 -6.25
N HIS A 373 -7.18 -0.61 -5.69
CA HIS A 373 -6.20 -1.70 -5.64
C HIS A 373 -6.15 -2.27 -4.23
N TYR A 374 -6.34 -3.58 -4.09
CA TYR A 374 -6.28 -4.27 -2.81
C TYR A 374 -5.39 -5.51 -2.89
N PRO A 375 -4.68 -5.87 -1.81
CA PRO A 375 -4.01 -7.15 -1.75
C PRO A 375 -5.01 -8.31 -1.81
N ILE A 376 -4.64 -9.37 -2.53
CA ILE A 376 -5.35 -10.65 -2.44
C ILE A 376 -5.08 -11.29 -1.06
N ASN A 377 -3.81 -11.33 -0.66
CA ASN A 377 -3.35 -11.83 0.63
C ASN A 377 -2.65 -10.71 1.42
N VAL A 378 -3.31 -10.20 2.46
CA VAL A 378 -2.78 -9.11 3.29
C VAL A 378 -1.51 -9.53 4.05
N TYR A 379 -1.34 -10.81 4.42
CA TYR A 379 -0.20 -11.26 5.23
C TYR A 379 1.12 -11.29 4.45
N ASP A 380 1.05 -11.42 3.13
CA ASP A 380 2.24 -11.36 2.27
C ASP A 380 2.73 -9.91 2.08
N GLN A 381 1.97 -8.90 2.55
CA GLN A 381 2.43 -7.51 2.57
C GLN A 381 3.39 -7.29 3.75
N LYS A 382 4.67 -7.10 3.44
CA LYS A 382 5.68 -6.68 4.43
C LYS A 382 5.59 -5.17 4.67
N CYS A 383 5.78 -4.78 5.93
CA CYS A 383 6.08 -3.39 6.27
C CYS A 383 7.59 -3.14 6.16
N LEU A 384 7.98 -1.88 5.94
CA LEU A 384 9.36 -1.46 6.13
C LEU A 384 9.65 -1.36 7.63
N THR A 385 10.89 -1.57 8.04
CA THR A 385 11.30 -1.44 9.45
C THR A 385 12.20 -0.23 9.62
N ILE A 386 11.97 0.59 10.64
CA ILE A 386 12.91 1.64 11.04
C ILE A 386 13.94 1.05 11.99
N SER A 387 15.20 1.43 11.81
CA SER A 387 16.31 1.05 12.68
C SER A 387 16.08 1.45 14.14
N VAL A 388 16.29 0.48 15.01
CA VAL A 388 16.31 0.64 16.47
C VAL A 388 17.50 -0.08 17.07
N SER A 389 17.93 0.40 18.23
CA SER A 389 19.02 -0.22 19.02
C SER A 389 18.82 -1.72 19.29
N ASN A 390 17.58 -2.17 19.48
CA ASN A 390 17.24 -3.60 19.59
C ASN A 390 16.36 -4.02 18.39
N PRO A 391 16.91 -4.74 17.39
CA PRO A 391 16.19 -5.11 16.18
C PRO A 391 14.88 -5.87 16.42
N SER A 392 14.72 -6.57 17.55
CA SER A 392 13.48 -7.28 17.89
C SER A 392 12.31 -6.34 18.23
N LEU A 393 12.58 -5.04 18.42
CA LEU A 393 11.61 -4.01 18.75
C LEU A 393 11.39 -3.02 17.59
N ALA A 394 11.89 -3.33 16.39
CA ALA A 394 11.82 -2.44 15.25
C ALA A 394 10.35 -2.15 14.88
N PRO A 395 9.92 -0.88 14.87
CA PRO A 395 8.56 -0.54 14.49
C PRO A 395 8.38 -0.74 12.98
N GLY A 396 7.25 -1.35 12.61
CA GLY A 396 6.81 -1.45 11.23
C GLY A 396 6.27 -0.13 10.71
N VAL A 397 6.58 0.18 9.46
CA VAL A 397 6.13 1.35 8.71
C VAL A 397 5.48 0.88 7.42
N PHE A 398 4.21 1.21 7.26
CA PHE A 398 3.51 1.04 5.99
C PHE A 398 3.75 2.26 5.09
N LEU A 399 3.79 2.01 3.78
CA LEU A 399 3.91 3.06 2.77
C LEU A 399 2.61 3.86 2.71
N SER A 400 2.61 5.05 3.31
CA SER A 400 1.52 6.02 3.16
C SER A 400 1.73 6.88 1.91
N THR A 401 0.67 7.53 1.42
CA THR A 401 0.76 8.51 0.33
C THR A 401 1.78 9.62 0.65
N GLU A 402 1.82 10.08 1.90
CA GLU A 402 2.77 11.09 2.36
C GLU A 402 4.21 10.60 2.30
N LEU A 403 4.49 9.37 2.75
CA LEU A 403 5.82 8.77 2.68
C LEU A 403 6.23 8.52 1.23
N MET A 404 5.33 8.01 0.39
CA MET A 404 5.59 7.81 -1.04
C MET A 404 5.93 9.12 -1.76
N ASN A 405 5.20 10.20 -1.49
CA ASN A 405 5.49 11.51 -2.05
C ASN A 405 6.85 12.03 -1.57
N ALA A 406 7.21 11.81 -0.30
CA ALA A 406 8.52 12.18 0.23
C ALA A 406 9.65 11.37 -0.43
N ILE A 407 9.48 10.06 -0.63
CA ILE A 407 10.43 9.19 -1.34
C ILE A 407 10.62 9.70 -2.78
N GLN A 408 9.53 10.00 -3.50
CA GLN A 408 9.62 10.51 -4.86
C GLN A 408 10.42 11.81 -4.92
N LYS A 409 10.09 12.79 -4.07
CA LYS A 409 10.81 14.07 -4.03
C LYS A 409 12.29 13.89 -3.66
N TYR A 410 12.60 12.99 -2.73
CA TYR A 410 13.97 12.66 -2.36
C TYR A 410 14.75 12.14 -3.56
N VAL A 411 14.24 11.09 -4.22
CA VAL A 411 14.91 10.46 -5.38
C VAL A 411 15.09 11.46 -6.54
N HIS A 412 14.06 12.25 -6.86
CA HIS A 412 14.16 13.23 -7.94
C HIS A 412 15.16 14.36 -7.64
N GLY A 413 15.25 14.79 -6.37
CA GLY A 413 16.13 15.88 -5.99
C GLY A 413 17.59 15.47 -5.71
N LEU A 414 17.92 14.17 -5.66
CA LEU A 414 19.29 13.71 -5.38
C LEU A 414 20.31 14.20 -6.41
N THR A 415 19.96 14.20 -7.71
CA THR A 415 20.86 14.68 -8.77
C THR A 415 21.20 16.16 -8.60
N ASP A 416 20.20 16.99 -8.30
CA ASP A 416 20.39 18.42 -8.06
C ASP A 416 21.16 18.69 -6.77
N LEU A 417 20.99 17.82 -5.75
CA LEU A 417 21.78 17.86 -4.53
C LEU A 417 23.27 17.60 -4.83
N HIS A 418 23.59 16.50 -5.52
CA HIS A 418 24.97 16.14 -5.85
C HIS A 418 25.66 17.26 -6.62
N LYS A 419 25.00 17.81 -7.64
CA LYS A 419 25.52 18.94 -8.41
C LYS A 419 25.85 20.15 -7.55
N GLN A 420 24.95 20.55 -6.65
CA GLN A 420 25.19 21.68 -5.75
C GLN A 420 26.36 21.43 -4.79
N VAL A 421 26.52 20.20 -4.33
CA VAL A 421 27.63 19.82 -3.46
C VAL A 421 28.95 19.76 -4.23
N ASP A 422 28.96 19.28 -5.46
CA ASP A 422 30.15 19.31 -6.33
C ASP A 422 30.64 20.74 -6.57
N GLU A 423 29.73 21.64 -6.94
CA GLU A 423 30.04 23.06 -7.12
C GLU A 423 30.55 23.72 -5.82
N LEU A 424 30.00 23.32 -4.67
CA LEU A 424 30.46 23.76 -3.35
C LEU A 424 31.89 23.26 -3.08
N ILE A 425 32.17 21.98 -3.34
CA ILE A 425 33.49 21.38 -3.12
C ILE A 425 34.53 22.12 -3.97
N ASP A 426 34.28 22.32 -5.27
CA ASP A 426 35.20 23.02 -6.19
C ASP A 426 35.51 24.45 -5.73
N SER A 427 34.49 25.18 -5.26
CA SER A 427 34.64 26.53 -4.72
C SER A 427 35.57 26.56 -3.50
N TYR A 428 35.38 25.62 -2.57
CA TYR A 428 36.15 25.54 -1.34
C TYR A 428 37.58 25.00 -1.54
N GLN A 429 37.79 24.09 -2.49
CA GLN A 429 39.13 23.66 -2.92
C GLN A 429 39.92 24.83 -3.51
N THR A 430 39.26 25.66 -4.32
CA THR A 430 39.83 26.89 -4.88
C THR A 430 40.18 27.88 -3.78
N ALA A 431 39.30 28.06 -2.78
CA ALA A 431 39.55 28.94 -1.63
C ALA A 431 40.79 28.51 -0.83
N ILE A 432 40.95 27.21 -0.55
CA ILE A 432 42.14 26.67 0.12
C ILE A 432 43.40 27.00 -0.67
N THR A 433 43.37 26.73 -1.98
CA THR A 433 44.52 26.96 -2.87
C THR A 433 44.96 28.43 -2.84
N ILE A 434 44.01 29.37 -2.96
CA ILE A 434 44.30 30.80 -2.93
C ILE A 434 44.88 31.22 -1.58
N GLU A 435 44.26 30.80 -0.48
CA GLU A 435 44.68 31.19 0.86
C GLU A 435 46.05 30.63 1.26
N VAL A 436 46.32 29.36 0.92
CA VAL A 436 47.63 28.73 1.15
C VAL A 436 48.71 29.42 0.32
N MET A 437 48.43 29.75 -0.95
CA MET A 437 49.34 30.53 -1.79
C MET A 437 49.65 31.90 -1.19
N ASP A 438 48.64 32.62 -0.70
CA ASP A 438 48.82 33.93 -0.09
C ASP A 438 49.51 33.87 1.27
N LEU A 439 49.31 32.81 2.03
CA LEU A 439 50.07 32.52 3.25
C LEU A 439 51.56 32.31 2.93
N TYR A 440 51.88 31.54 1.88
CA TYR A 440 53.25 31.30 1.47
C TYR A 440 53.95 32.56 0.95
N LYS A 441 53.27 33.36 0.11
CA LYS A 441 53.78 34.65 -0.39
C LYS A 441 54.18 35.58 0.77
N ARG A 442 53.39 35.59 1.84
CA ARG A 442 53.68 36.33 3.08
C ARG A 442 54.92 35.78 3.78
N GLN A 443 55.04 34.46 3.90
CA GLN A 443 56.19 33.79 4.54
C GLN A 443 57.53 34.08 3.81
N ILE A 444 57.55 34.09 2.48
CA ILE A 444 58.78 34.35 1.71
C ILE A 444 59.09 35.83 1.48
N ASN A 445 58.30 36.75 2.06
CA ASN A 445 58.40 38.20 1.88
C ASN A 445 58.55 38.59 0.39
N TYR A 446 57.50 38.37 -0.39
CA TYR A 446 57.53 38.46 -1.86
C TYR A 446 57.81 39.87 -2.43
N ASN A 447 57.87 40.92 -1.61
CA ASN A 447 58.04 42.31 -2.04
C ASN A 447 59.36 42.61 -2.79
N SER A 448 60.33 41.68 -2.79
CA SER A 448 61.52 41.71 -3.66
C SER A 448 61.71 40.37 -4.38
N ILE A 449 61.49 40.37 -5.69
CA ILE A 449 61.48 39.17 -6.54
C ILE A 449 62.92 38.74 -6.87
N ASN A 450 63.26 37.48 -6.60
CA ASN A 450 64.47 36.84 -7.13
C ASN A 450 64.13 35.48 -7.75
N ARG A 451 65.03 34.95 -8.60
CA ARG A 451 64.81 33.67 -9.32
C ARG A 451 64.51 32.50 -8.37
N ARG A 452 65.02 32.51 -7.14
CA ARG A 452 64.77 31.44 -6.16
C ARG A 452 63.32 31.48 -5.63
N LYS A 453 62.78 32.67 -5.33
CA LYS A 453 61.38 32.84 -4.90
C LYS A 453 60.38 32.45 -5.99
N ILE A 454 60.67 32.79 -7.25
CA ILE A 454 59.83 32.38 -8.40
C ILE A 454 59.78 30.85 -8.51
N LYS A 455 60.93 30.17 -8.39
CA LYS A 455 60.97 28.69 -8.41
C LYS A 455 60.16 28.07 -7.27
N LYS A 456 60.22 28.63 -6.06
CA LYS A 456 59.43 28.16 -4.90
C LYS A 456 57.93 28.32 -5.13
N LEU A 457 57.48 29.47 -5.66
CA LEU A 457 56.07 29.69 -5.96
C LEU A 457 55.56 28.79 -7.09
N SER A 458 56.38 28.54 -8.12
CA SER A 458 56.02 27.57 -9.17
C SER A 458 55.84 26.18 -8.59
N ALA A 459 56.79 25.73 -7.76
CA ALA A 459 56.72 24.41 -7.15
C ALA A 459 55.54 24.27 -6.17
N LEU A 460 55.19 25.33 -5.42
CA LEU A 460 53.98 25.32 -4.60
C LEU A 460 52.71 25.32 -5.46
N SER A 461 52.68 26.10 -6.55
CA SER A 461 51.55 26.10 -7.48
C SER A 461 51.35 24.73 -8.13
N ASP A 462 52.42 24.05 -8.52
CA ASP A 462 52.37 22.70 -9.08
C ASP A 462 51.94 21.66 -8.02
N ALA A 463 52.22 21.91 -6.73
CA ALA A 463 51.78 21.08 -5.59
C ALA A 463 50.33 21.33 -5.14
N LEU A 464 49.76 22.48 -5.51
CA LEU A 464 48.37 22.85 -5.19
C LEU A 464 47.42 22.69 -6.39
N TYR A 465 47.95 22.46 -7.59
CA TYR A 465 47.15 22.47 -8.82
C TYR A 465 47.71 21.51 -9.88
N ASP A 466 46.92 20.51 -10.25
CA ASP A 466 47.17 19.64 -11.40
C ASP A 466 46.44 20.14 -12.65
N ARG A 467 47.14 20.17 -13.79
CA ARG A 467 46.60 20.72 -15.04
C ARG A 467 45.49 19.89 -15.70
N LYS A 468 45.33 18.62 -15.34
CA LYS A 468 44.30 17.71 -15.87
C LYS A 468 43.12 17.57 -14.93
N THR A 469 43.33 17.72 -13.63
CA THR A 469 42.38 17.34 -12.58
C THR A 469 41.99 18.51 -11.66
N GLY A 470 42.58 19.69 -11.84
CA GLY A 470 42.20 20.92 -11.12
C GLY A 470 43.02 21.13 -9.85
N PRO A 471 42.52 21.92 -8.88
CA PRO A 471 43.18 22.10 -7.60
C PRO A 471 43.40 20.74 -6.92
N ILE A 472 44.62 20.43 -6.49
CA ILE A 472 44.89 19.27 -5.62
C ILE A 472 46.05 19.59 -4.68
N LEU A 473 45.91 19.31 -3.38
CA LEU A 473 47.04 19.20 -2.47
C LEU A 473 47.65 17.80 -2.60
N ILE A 474 48.58 17.60 -3.55
CA ILE A 474 49.35 16.35 -3.67
C ILE A 474 50.80 16.65 -3.30
N ASP A 475 51.49 15.63 -2.80
CA ASP A 475 52.95 15.48 -2.93
C ASP A 475 53.39 15.58 -4.41
N ALA A 476 53.44 16.79 -4.96
CA ALA A 476 54.18 17.09 -6.19
C ALA A 476 55.69 17.21 -5.90
N VAL A 477 56.21 16.37 -5.00
CA VAL A 477 57.65 16.14 -4.82
C VAL A 477 57.99 14.68 -5.16
N ASN A 478 57.23 14.01 -6.03
CA ASN A 478 57.60 12.65 -6.44
C ASN A 478 58.71 12.61 -7.52
N ASP A 479 59.80 11.97 -7.09
CA ASP A 479 60.68 11.03 -7.80
C ASP A 479 61.84 11.53 -8.66
N ASN A 480 61.97 12.83 -8.97
CA ASN A 480 63.17 13.33 -9.66
C ASN A 480 63.88 14.45 -8.88
N LYS A 481 64.54 14.03 -7.79
CA LYS A 481 65.46 14.76 -6.89
C LYS A 481 64.77 15.75 -5.94
N PRO A 482 64.70 15.47 -4.62
CA PRO A 482 64.30 16.49 -3.65
C PRO A 482 65.44 17.51 -3.56
N GLY A 483 65.40 18.53 -4.41
CA GLY A 483 66.11 19.77 -4.11
C GLY A 483 65.54 20.35 -2.82
N SER A 484 66.33 21.16 -2.10
CA SER A 484 65.91 21.78 -0.83
C SER A 484 64.55 22.50 -0.90
N ILE A 485 64.12 22.92 -2.10
CA ILE A 485 62.84 23.60 -2.35
C ILE A 485 61.63 22.67 -2.15
N GLY A 486 61.72 21.38 -2.52
CA GLY A 486 60.60 20.44 -2.35
C GLY A 486 60.30 20.17 -0.89
N ILE A 487 61.35 19.87 -0.11
CA ILE A 487 61.28 19.68 1.35
C ILE A 487 60.73 20.93 2.04
N GLU A 488 61.19 22.12 1.66
CA GLU A 488 60.69 23.39 2.22
C GLU A 488 59.19 23.63 1.93
N ILE A 489 58.67 23.13 0.80
CA ILE A 489 57.24 23.25 0.45
C ILE A 489 56.42 22.23 1.22
N GLU A 490 56.91 21.01 1.33
CA GLU A 490 56.32 19.96 2.14
C GLU A 490 56.19 20.42 3.60
N GLU A 491 57.28 20.84 4.24
CA GLU A 491 57.29 21.39 5.61
C GLU A 491 56.31 22.57 5.79
N PHE A 492 56.13 23.40 4.76
CA PHE A 492 55.16 24.49 4.80
C PHE A 492 53.72 24.00 4.77
N LEU A 493 53.40 23.07 3.85
CA LEU A 493 52.05 22.50 3.71
C LEU A 493 51.61 21.77 5.00
N TYR A 494 52.55 21.20 5.75
CA TYR A 494 52.29 20.56 7.04
C TYR A 494 52.35 21.49 8.25
N SER A 495 52.56 22.79 8.05
CA SER A 495 52.66 23.74 9.16
C SER A 495 51.31 23.99 9.86
N ASP A 496 51.35 24.26 11.16
CA ASP A 496 50.15 24.63 11.96
C ASP A 496 49.34 25.77 11.34
N LYS A 497 50.02 26.69 10.63
CA LYS A 497 49.37 27.81 9.95
C LYS A 497 48.54 27.37 8.75
N VAL A 498 49.04 26.43 7.95
CA VAL A 498 48.29 25.86 6.82
C VAL A 498 47.13 25.04 7.38
N ASN A 499 47.40 24.18 8.37
CA ASN A 499 46.36 23.37 9.00
C ASN A 499 45.22 24.21 9.62
N ALA A 500 45.53 25.35 10.25
CA ALA A 500 44.52 26.29 10.75
C ALA A 500 43.69 26.94 9.62
N VAL A 501 44.31 27.23 8.48
CA VAL A 501 43.60 27.75 7.29
C VAL A 501 42.65 26.69 6.73
N VAL A 502 43.14 25.47 6.48
CA VAL A 502 42.31 24.38 5.93
C VAL A 502 41.18 24.06 6.91
N GLY A 503 41.46 24.01 8.22
CA GLY A 503 40.45 23.79 9.24
C GLY A 503 39.34 24.84 9.20
N ARG A 504 39.68 26.14 9.29
CA ARG A 504 38.67 27.21 9.23
C ARG A 504 37.83 27.15 7.95
N ILE A 505 38.44 26.81 6.82
CA ILE A 505 37.75 26.70 5.53
C ILE A 505 36.83 25.46 5.51
N PHE A 506 37.24 24.34 6.12
CA PHE A 506 36.41 23.15 6.25
C PHE A 506 35.17 23.39 7.13
N GLU A 507 35.30 24.13 8.24
CA GLU A 507 34.12 24.51 9.04
C GLU A 507 33.11 25.33 8.23
N ALA A 508 33.61 26.27 7.41
CA ALA A 508 32.78 27.08 6.53
C ALA A 508 32.09 26.22 5.46
N TYR A 509 32.82 25.26 4.87
CA TYR A 509 32.26 24.26 3.95
C TYR A 509 31.12 23.46 4.60
N LEU A 510 31.32 22.92 5.80
CA LEU A 510 30.29 22.15 6.51
C LEU A 510 29.04 23.00 6.83
N ASN A 511 29.22 24.28 7.12
CA ASN A 511 28.11 25.20 7.36
C ASN A 511 27.29 25.47 6.09
N GLU A 512 27.95 25.69 4.94
CA GLU A 512 27.26 25.83 3.66
C GLU A 512 26.61 24.52 3.22
N LEU A 513 27.26 23.38 3.45
CA LEU A 513 26.69 22.05 3.21
C LEU A 513 25.40 21.81 4.02
N ASN A 514 25.36 22.23 5.29
CA ASN A 514 24.13 22.20 6.08
C ASN A 514 22.99 22.99 5.43
N ASN A 515 23.29 24.15 4.83
CA ASN A 515 22.28 24.96 4.14
C ASN A 515 21.78 24.29 2.86
N ILE A 516 22.66 23.69 2.06
CA ILE A 516 22.29 22.92 0.87
C ILE A 516 21.36 21.76 1.26
N TYR A 517 21.75 20.96 2.28
CA TYR A 517 20.90 19.88 2.79
C TYR A 517 19.56 20.40 3.34
N LYS A 518 19.56 21.51 4.08
CA LYS A 518 18.33 22.12 4.59
C LYS A 518 17.37 22.48 3.47
N LEU A 519 17.86 23.09 2.37
CA LEU A 519 17.02 23.44 1.22
C LEU A 519 16.48 22.19 0.51
N PHE A 520 17.32 21.19 0.30
CA PHE A 520 16.93 19.90 -0.27
C PHE A 520 15.82 19.23 0.56
N PHE A 521 15.98 19.18 1.88
CA PHE A 521 15.00 18.59 2.80
C PHE A 521 13.69 19.39 2.89
N LEU A 522 13.75 20.73 2.84
CA LEU A 522 12.54 21.56 2.81
C LEU A 522 11.70 21.29 1.55
N ASN A 523 12.34 21.02 0.41
CA ASN A 523 11.65 20.63 -0.82
C ASN A 523 10.89 19.29 -0.65
N ILE A 524 11.53 18.30 -0.01
CA ILE A 524 10.92 17.00 0.29
C ILE A 524 9.66 17.17 1.15
N ILE A 525 9.76 17.90 2.25
CA ILE A 525 8.64 18.13 3.17
C ILE A 525 7.52 18.89 2.46
N GLY A 526 7.85 19.99 1.76
CA GLY A 526 6.86 20.84 1.09
C GLY A 526 5.86 21.51 2.04
N SER A 527 6.20 21.67 3.33
CA SER A 527 5.34 22.35 4.30
C SER A 527 5.23 23.83 3.97
N THR A 528 4.00 24.35 3.94
CA THR A 528 3.71 25.77 3.78
C THR A 528 3.50 26.47 5.12
N ASP A 529 3.60 25.76 6.26
CA ASP A 529 3.41 26.36 7.57
C ASP A 529 4.62 27.25 7.92
N PRO A 530 4.45 28.57 8.09
CA PRO A 530 5.54 29.47 8.48
C PRO A 530 6.16 29.14 9.86
N LYS A 531 5.45 28.37 10.69
CA LYS A 531 5.92 27.89 12.00
C LYS A 531 6.78 26.63 11.89
N PHE A 532 6.70 25.88 10.80
CA PHE A 532 7.57 24.72 10.58
C PHE A 532 9.03 25.20 10.56
N LYS A 533 9.87 24.57 11.40
CA LYS A 533 11.31 24.78 11.37
C LYS A 533 12.01 23.44 11.18
N LEU A 534 12.96 23.45 10.25
CA LEU A 534 13.92 22.39 10.03
C LEU A 534 15.29 22.87 10.50
N ARG A 535 15.99 22.02 11.25
CA ARG A 535 17.39 22.23 11.59
C ARG A 535 18.21 21.07 11.07
N VAL A 536 19.30 21.41 10.39
CA VAL A 536 20.32 20.50 9.89
C VAL A 536 21.63 20.95 10.50
N HIS A 537 22.41 20.04 11.07
CA HIS A 537 23.65 20.40 11.73
C HIS A 537 24.69 19.27 11.69
N PHE A 538 25.95 19.69 11.63
CA PHE A 538 27.09 18.87 12.02
C PHE A 538 27.48 19.19 13.46
N ARG A 539 27.91 18.19 14.22
CA ARG A 539 28.62 18.39 15.48
C ARG A 539 29.97 17.70 15.46
N MET A 540 30.96 18.37 16.02
CA MET A 540 32.33 17.87 16.18
C MET A 540 32.66 17.70 17.66
N ILE A 541 33.46 16.69 17.98
CA ILE A 541 34.02 16.51 19.32
C ILE A 541 34.83 17.75 19.76
N GLU A 542 34.74 18.18 21.02
CA GLU A 542 35.51 19.33 21.51
C GLU A 542 37.03 19.08 21.45
N SER A 543 37.79 20.09 21.03
CA SER A 543 39.23 19.94 20.79
C SER A 543 40.11 19.62 21.97
N LYS A 544 39.67 19.96 23.19
CA LYS A 544 40.39 19.57 24.40
C LYS A 544 40.55 18.05 24.52
N TYR A 545 39.69 17.27 23.84
CA TYR A 545 39.78 15.81 23.78
C TYR A 545 40.66 15.31 22.63
N LEU A 546 40.96 16.15 21.63
CA LEU A 546 41.86 15.81 20.51
C LEU A 546 43.33 15.92 20.88
N THR A 547 43.65 16.76 21.87
CA THR A 547 45.02 17.08 22.29
C THR A 547 45.41 16.46 23.63
N ASN A 548 44.44 15.95 24.42
CA ASN A 548 44.68 15.43 25.77
C ASN A 548 44.02 14.06 25.98
N TYR A 549 44.80 12.99 25.79
CA TYR A 549 44.38 11.59 25.79
C TYR A 549 44.00 11.01 27.18
N SER A 550 43.89 11.84 28.22
CA SER A 550 43.86 11.39 29.62
C SER A 550 42.47 11.29 30.26
N SER A 551 41.41 11.87 29.66
CA SER A 551 40.05 11.86 30.25
C SER A 551 39.00 11.32 29.29
N SER A 552 38.47 10.13 29.59
CA SER A 552 37.40 9.45 28.83
C SER A 552 35.99 9.72 29.38
N THR A 553 35.84 10.67 30.30
CA THR A 553 34.56 10.97 30.97
C THR A 553 34.04 12.36 30.60
N GLY A 554 32.74 12.46 30.31
CA GLY A 554 32.09 13.73 30.00
C GLY A 554 32.49 14.30 28.64
N ILE A 555 32.62 13.45 27.61
CA ILE A 555 32.94 13.85 26.24
C ILE A 555 31.78 14.66 25.66
N LYS A 556 32.10 15.79 25.03
CA LYS A 556 31.14 16.75 24.50
C LYS A 556 31.33 16.99 23.02
N TYR A 557 30.21 17.14 22.33
CA TYR A 557 30.12 17.53 20.93
C TYR A 557 29.54 18.93 20.81
N LYS A 558 30.20 19.78 20.02
CA LYS A 558 29.74 21.15 19.73
C LYS A 558 29.23 21.26 18.29
N PRO A 559 28.15 22.03 18.06
CA PRO A 559 27.74 22.39 16.70
C PRO A 559 28.84 23.18 16.01
N ILE A 560 29.03 22.95 14.71
CA ILE A 560 30.04 23.67 13.91
C ILE A 560 29.48 25.02 13.44
N ASN A 561 30.22 26.09 13.77
CA ASN A 561 30.11 27.49 13.33
C ASN A 561 28.72 27.97 12.85
N TRP A 562 27.73 27.92 13.74
CA TRP A 562 26.36 28.42 13.49
C TRP A 562 26.31 29.95 13.62
N LYS A 563 26.69 30.69 12.58
CA LYS A 563 26.44 32.15 12.48
C LYS A 563 25.38 32.42 11.42
N THR A 564 24.12 32.51 11.85
CA THR A 564 23.04 33.04 11.02
C THR A 564 22.91 34.54 11.23
N SER A 565 23.07 35.33 10.18
CA SER A 565 22.82 36.78 10.18
C SER A 565 21.31 37.06 10.25
N GLY A 566 20.73 37.01 11.44
CA GLY A 566 19.31 37.34 11.67
C GLY A 566 18.93 37.30 13.15
N SER A 567 18.16 38.30 13.60
CA SER A 567 17.81 38.48 15.03
C SER A 567 16.83 37.45 15.60
N ASP A 568 16.13 36.67 14.76
CA ASP A 568 15.14 35.66 15.20
C ASP A 568 15.66 34.20 15.19
N GLU A 569 16.88 33.94 14.70
CA GLU A 569 17.42 32.58 14.50
C GLU A 569 18.33 32.05 15.63
N TYR A 570 18.70 32.88 16.62
CA TYR A 570 19.50 32.47 17.78
C TYR A 570 18.85 31.36 18.64
N ALA A 571 17.54 31.18 18.54
CA ALA A 571 16.83 30.13 19.27
C ALA A 571 16.87 28.75 18.57
N CYS A 572 17.40 28.65 17.35
CA CYS A 572 17.52 27.41 16.57
C CYS A 572 18.86 26.69 16.77
N GLU A 573 19.86 27.33 17.39
CA GLU A 573 21.20 26.74 17.56
C GLU A 573 21.11 25.37 18.25
N PRO A 574 21.76 24.31 17.72
CA PRO A 574 21.85 23.05 18.41
C PRO A 574 22.62 23.24 19.72
N SER A 575 22.12 22.72 20.84
CA SER A 575 22.92 22.66 22.05
C SER A 575 24.10 21.70 21.88
N GLY A 576 25.15 21.92 22.66
CA GLY A 576 26.17 20.89 22.87
C GLY A 576 25.54 19.60 23.41
N LEU A 577 26.13 18.46 23.05
CA LEU A 577 25.61 17.14 23.38
C LEU A 577 26.71 16.31 24.05
N ASP A 578 26.40 15.67 25.17
CA ASP A 578 27.29 14.69 25.80
C ASP A 578 27.28 13.39 25.00
N TYR A 579 28.42 12.71 24.90
CA TYR A 579 28.49 11.39 24.29
C TYR A 579 27.68 10.37 25.12
N GLY A 580 26.71 9.74 24.47
CA GLY A 580 25.74 8.83 25.09
C GLY A 580 24.47 8.74 24.25
N ASP A 581 23.42 8.16 24.83
CA ASP A 581 22.07 8.03 24.27
C ASP A 581 22.10 7.64 22.77
N LEU A 582 21.32 8.31 21.91
CA LEU A 582 21.23 7.97 20.48
C LEU A 582 22.53 8.16 19.71
N LEU A 583 23.43 9.04 20.15
CA LEU A 583 24.69 9.24 19.45
C LEU A 583 25.58 8.00 19.57
N LYS A 584 25.72 7.48 20.79
CA LYS A 584 26.46 6.24 21.03
C LYS A 584 25.80 5.08 20.30
N GLU A 585 24.47 4.92 20.45
CA GLU A 585 23.76 3.79 19.83
C GLU A 585 23.79 3.84 18.30
N SER A 586 23.72 5.04 17.69
CA SER A 586 23.87 5.21 16.24
C SER A 586 25.27 4.85 15.77
N PHE A 587 26.31 5.23 16.52
CA PHE A 587 27.69 4.86 16.19
C PHE A 587 27.96 3.35 16.32
N ASP A 588 27.52 2.75 17.43
CA ASP A 588 27.73 1.33 17.72
C ASP A 588 26.98 0.44 16.72
N SER A 589 25.73 0.78 16.40
CA SER A 589 24.92 0.05 15.41
C SER A 589 25.35 0.33 13.97
N GLY A 590 25.89 1.52 13.69
CA GLY A 590 26.13 2.01 12.33
C GLY A 590 24.87 2.48 11.61
N ASN A 591 23.73 2.57 12.30
CA ASN A 591 22.46 2.97 11.71
C ASN A 591 22.11 4.42 12.07
N ALA A 592 21.39 5.09 11.17
CA ALA A 592 20.71 6.33 11.50
C ALA A 592 19.52 6.05 12.44
N LEU A 593 19.44 6.77 13.57
CA LEU A 593 18.41 6.51 14.59
C LEU A 593 17.48 7.70 14.75
N ILE A 594 16.18 7.46 14.57
CA ILE A 594 15.10 8.43 14.82
C ILE A 594 14.72 8.38 16.29
N PHE A 595 14.57 9.55 16.91
CA PHE A 595 14.27 9.68 18.34
C PHE A 595 12.96 9.02 18.73
N THR A 596 11.87 9.25 18.01
CA THR A 596 10.56 8.64 18.35
C THR A 596 10.59 7.12 18.38
N ALA A 597 11.36 6.48 17.50
CA ALA A 597 11.54 5.03 17.47
C ALA A 597 12.49 4.49 18.57
N ASN A 598 13.31 5.36 19.16
CA ASN A 598 14.35 4.99 20.14
C ASN A 598 14.26 5.82 21.43
N ALA A 599 13.06 6.30 21.78
CA ALA A 599 12.87 7.24 22.90
C ALA A 599 13.28 6.65 24.26
N ASN A 600 13.21 5.32 24.41
CA ASN A 600 13.66 4.57 25.58
C ASN A 600 15.18 4.60 25.79
N GLN A 601 15.97 4.92 24.77
CA GLN A 601 17.43 5.02 24.84
C GLN A 601 17.91 6.42 25.20
N VAL A 602 16.99 7.38 25.40
CA VAL A 602 17.33 8.78 25.64
C VAL A 602 16.99 9.17 27.07
N LYS A 603 17.98 9.71 27.79
CA LYS A 603 17.79 10.14 29.18
C LYS A 603 16.98 11.42 29.27
N ILE A 604 17.14 12.31 28.30
CA ILE A 604 16.46 13.62 28.24
C ILE A 604 15.88 13.79 26.83
N GLY A 605 14.55 13.77 26.72
CA GLY A 605 13.85 14.00 25.46
C GLY A 605 14.12 15.39 24.87
N PRO A 606 13.72 15.63 23.61
CA PRO A 606 13.89 16.93 22.98
C PRO A 606 13.14 18.01 23.75
N ASN A 607 13.64 19.25 23.67
CA ASN A 607 12.96 20.39 24.27
C ASN A 607 11.57 20.61 23.65
N LYS A 608 10.70 21.42 24.28
CA LYS A 608 9.32 21.65 23.81
C LYS A 608 9.20 22.14 22.35
N ARG A 609 10.28 22.66 21.76
CA ARG A 609 10.32 23.19 20.40
C ARG A 609 10.51 22.09 19.35
N TRP A 610 11.39 21.13 19.59
CA TRP A 610 11.71 20.06 18.65
C TRP A 610 10.85 18.83 18.97
N LYS A 611 10.10 18.33 17.99
CA LYS A 611 9.20 17.18 18.20
C LYS A 611 9.90 15.86 17.93
N ASP A 612 10.77 15.84 16.92
CA ASP A 612 11.52 14.65 16.55
C ASP A 612 12.87 15.02 15.91
N PHE A 613 13.77 14.06 15.84
CA PHE A 613 15.07 14.21 15.19
C PHE A 613 15.68 12.86 14.80
N ILE A 614 16.59 12.89 13.83
CA ILE A 614 17.44 11.76 13.46
C ILE A 614 18.90 12.07 13.83
N THR A 615 19.58 11.05 14.38
CA THR A 615 21.01 11.08 14.68
C THR A 615 21.71 10.14 13.72
N ILE A 616 22.73 10.65 13.02
CA ILE A 616 23.50 9.92 12.03
C ILE A 616 24.97 9.96 12.40
N SER A 617 25.55 8.79 12.68
CA SER A 617 26.98 8.64 12.87
C SER A 617 27.63 8.09 11.60
N LEU A 618 28.67 8.76 11.12
CA LEU A 618 29.33 8.40 9.86
C LEU A 618 30.38 7.33 10.13
N LYS A 619 30.16 6.10 9.64
CA LYS A 619 31.03 4.96 9.93
C LYS A 619 32.20 4.87 8.95
N LYS A 620 33.09 5.86 9.00
CA LYS A 620 34.33 5.87 8.21
C LYS A 620 35.55 5.88 9.13
N ASN A 621 36.64 5.26 8.68
CA ASN A 621 37.89 5.17 9.46
C ASN A 621 38.42 6.55 9.87
N TRP A 622 38.33 7.53 8.98
CA TRP A 622 38.75 8.92 9.24
C TRP A 622 37.85 9.66 10.22
N ASN A 623 36.63 9.16 10.44
CA ASN A 623 35.70 9.71 11.41
C ASN A 623 35.84 9.06 12.79
N THR A 624 36.89 8.26 13.03
CA THR A 624 37.04 7.47 14.24
C THR A 624 38.21 7.97 15.08
N LEU A 625 37.94 8.32 16.34
CA LEU A 625 38.94 8.66 17.34
C LEU A 625 39.01 7.57 18.41
N ILE A 626 40.22 7.12 18.74
CA ILE A 626 40.47 6.20 19.85
C ILE A 626 41.02 7.01 21.02
N LEU A 627 40.24 7.12 22.10
CA LEU A 627 40.63 7.83 23.31
C LEU A 627 40.63 6.86 24.50
N ALA A 628 41.83 6.51 24.97
CA ALA A 628 42.07 5.40 25.90
C ALA A 628 41.46 4.09 25.37
N ASN A 629 40.34 3.62 25.94
CA ASN A 629 39.63 2.41 25.53
C ASN A 629 38.28 2.69 24.84
N LEU A 630 37.99 3.96 24.51
CA LEU A 630 36.73 4.37 23.91
C LEU A 630 36.94 4.72 22.44
N VAL A 631 36.10 4.16 21.58
CA VAL A 631 36.06 4.49 20.14
C VAL A 631 34.92 5.47 19.93
N LEU A 632 35.20 6.60 19.28
CA LEU A 632 34.32 7.75 19.20
C LEU A 632 34.21 8.27 17.77
N PRO A 633 33.02 8.73 17.34
CA PRO A 633 32.92 9.50 16.11
C PRO A 633 33.52 10.90 16.30
N VAL A 634 34.30 11.40 15.35
CA VAL A 634 34.80 12.79 15.39
C VAL A 634 33.68 13.76 15.03
N LEU A 635 32.99 13.46 13.94
CA LEU A 635 31.95 14.23 13.30
C LEU A 635 30.64 13.44 13.30
N THR A 636 29.55 14.14 13.56
CA THR A 636 28.20 13.57 13.62
C THR A 636 27.26 14.48 12.88
N PHE A 637 26.19 13.91 12.31
CA PHE A 637 25.18 14.66 11.57
C PHE A 637 23.81 14.46 12.19
N GLY A 638 22.95 15.46 12.09
CA GLY A 638 21.57 15.31 12.55
C GLY A 638 20.61 16.30 11.91
N VAL A 639 19.34 15.88 11.92
CA VAL A 639 18.21 16.67 11.42
C VAL A 639 17.15 16.71 12.51
N SER A 640 16.60 17.89 12.82
CA SER A 640 15.52 18.08 13.79
C SER A 640 14.33 18.79 13.16
N VAL A 641 13.12 18.38 13.54
CA VAL A 641 11.85 18.92 13.02
C VAL A 641 10.94 19.38 14.16
N THR A 642 10.16 20.44 13.93
CA THR A 642 9.27 21.01 14.96
C THR A 642 7.86 20.42 14.97
N ASP A 643 7.49 19.62 13.98
CA ASP A 643 6.18 18.97 13.92
C ASP A 643 6.20 17.66 13.11
N GLU A 644 5.04 17.01 13.08
CA GLU A 644 4.82 15.69 12.48
C GLU A 644 4.97 15.67 10.95
N SER A 645 4.80 16.81 10.26
CA SER A 645 4.99 16.89 8.80
C SER A 645 6.43 16.57 8.38
N GLY A 646 7.39 16.76 9.28
CA GLY A 646 8.78 16.38 9.09
C GLY A 646 9.10 14.90 9.31
N GLN A 647 8.18 14.08 9.85
CA GLN A 647 8.46 12.66 10.15
C GLN A 647 8.73 11.84 8.89
N SER A 648 8.00 12.11 7.80
CA SER A 648 8.23 11.42 6.51
C SER A 648 9.64 11.66 5.99
N LEU A 649 10.19 12.87 6.16
CA LEU A 649 11.60 13.14 5.85
C LEU A 649 12.52 12.26 6.70
N LEU A 650 12.35 12.24 8.03
CA LEU A 650 13.25 11.47 8.91
C LEU A 650 13.26 9.97 8.53
N LYS A 651 12.08 9.42 8.22
CA LYS A 651 11.95 8.04 7.72
C LYS A 651 12.66 7.83 6.40
N VAL A 652 12.51 8.76 5.44
CA VAL A 652 13.22 8.69 4.15
C VAL A 652 14.74 8.71 4.35
N LEU A 653 15.26 9.58 5.21
CA LEU A 653 16.70 9.66 5.49
C LEU A 653 17.25 8.37 6.10
N GLU A 654 16.47 7.67 6.90
CA GLU A 654 16.86 6.38 7.47
C GLU A 654 16.73 5.24 6.44
N LEU A 655 15.59 5.13 5.74
CA LEU A 655 15.31 4.09 4.76
C LEU A 655 16.29 4.07 3.58
N PHE A 656 16.79 5.25 3.17
CA PHE A 656 17.75 5.40 2.08
C PHE A 656 19.20 5.57 2.55
N ASP A 657 19.45 5.33 3.85
CA ASP A 657 20.77 5.44 4.48
C ASP A 657 21.52 6.73 4.08
N PHE A 658 20.95 7.87 4.49
CA PHE A 658 21.53 9.17 4.19
C PHE A 658 22.96 9.34 4.77
N SER A 659 23.39 8.44 5.66
CA SER A 659 24.77 8.41 6.17
C SER A 659 25.80 8.17 5.07
N GLU A 660 25.48 7.34 4.06
CA GLU A 660 26.37 7.10 2.93
C GLU A 660 26.43 8.30 2.00
N ILE A 661 25.33 9.02 1.79
CA ILE A 661 25.31 10.26 1.00
C ILE A 661 26.18 11.33 1.68
N VAL A 662 26.02 11.54 2.99
CA VAL A 662 26.84 12.49 3.74
C VAL A 662 28.32 12.08 3.69
N SER A 663 28.60 10.79 3.88
CA SER A 663 29.97 10.29 3.84
C SER A 663 30.62 10.46 2.48
N MET A 664 29.88 10.19 1.40
CA MET A 664 30.36 10.35 0.03
C MET A 664 30.78 11.80 -0.25
N HIS A 665 29.94 12.77 0.10
CA HIS A 665 30.26 14.19 -0.07
C HIS A 665 31.51 14.61 0.73
N LEU A 666 31.68 14.08 1.95
CA LEU A 666 32.86 14.35 2.78
C LEU A 666 34.11 13.65 2.27
N ASP A 667 33.99 12.41 1.77
CA ASP A 667 35.08 11.67 1.14
C ASP A 667 35.57 12.38 -0.12
N GLN A 668 34.66 12.90 -0.94
CA GLN A 668 34.99 13.69 -2.12
C GLN A 668 35.72 14.98 -1.75
N TYR A 669 35.23 15.73 -0.75
CA TYR A 669 35.94 16.90 -0.24
C TYR A 669 37.33 16.54 0.29
N ARG A 670 37.45 15.44 1.06
CA ARG A 670 38.71 14.99 1.65
C ARG A 670 39.72 14.50 0.62
N SER A 671 39.28 13.92 -0.50
CA SER A 671 40.15 13.41 -1.55
C SER A 671 41.13 14.46 -2.09
N PHE A 672 40.76 15.74 -1.99
CA PHE A 672 41.60 16.89 -2.31
C PHE A 672 42.76 17.15 -1.33
N LEU A 673 42.64 16.74 -0.07
CA LEU A 673 43.52 17.15 1.05
C LEU A 673 44.73 16.24 1.35
N ASP A 674 44.97 15.18 0.56
CA ASP A 674 45.91 14.05 0.82
C ASP A 674 45.71 13.34 2.18
N THR A 675 45.91 12.03 2.18
CA THR A 675 45.84 11.11 3.31
C THR A 675 46.75 11.48 4.50
N ARG A 676 47.86 12.21 4.33
CA ARG A 676 48.84 12.51 5.40
C ARG A 676 48.60 13.81 6.18
N ILE A 677 47.93 14.80 5.58
CA ILE A 677 47.48 16.00 6.32
C ILE A 677 46.36 15.61 7.31
N ASN A 678 45.75 14.44 7.11
CA ASN A 678 44.39 14.10 7.52
C ASN A 678 44.20 13.19 8.73
N ASP A 679 45.23 12.62 9.36
CA ASP A 679 44.95 11.46 10.24
C ASP A 679 44.60 11.78 11.70
N ILE A 680 44.91 12.98 12.22
CA ILE A 680 44.44 13.49 13.53
C ILE A 680 44.81 14.98 13.68
N SER A 681 45.93 15.40 13.08
CA SER A 681 46.41 16.78 13.11
C SER A 681 45.40 17.77 12.52
N PHE A 682 44.78 17.46 11.38
CA PHE A 682 43.73 18.25 10.74
C PHE A 682 42.58 18.64 11.69
N ILE A 683 42.11 17.67 12.47
CA ILE A 683 41.03 17.86 13.46
C ILE A 683 41.56 18.60 14.70
N SER A 684 42.81 18.36 15.10
CA SER A 684 43.42 19.08 16.23
C SER A 684 43.68 20.58 15.96
N THR A 685 43.87 20.97 14.69
CA THR A 685 44.10 22.36 14.23
C THR A 685 42.84 23.11 13.83
N LEU A 686 41.69 22.43 13.80
CA LEU A 686 40.36 23.02 13.64
C LEU A 686 39.92 23.84 14.87
N THR A 687 40.78 23.95 15.89
CA THR A 687 40.60 24.71 17.13
C THR A 687 41.89 25.35 17.59
#